data_AF-A0A3R7JU25-F1
#
_entry.id   AF-A0A3R7JU25-F1
#
_cell.length_a   1.000
_cell.length_b   1.000
_cell.length_c   1.000
_cell.angle_alpha   90.00
_cell.angle_beta   90.00
_cell.angle_gamma   90.00
#
_symmetry.space_group_name_H-M   'P 1'
#
loop_
_entity.id
_entity.type
_entity.pdbx_description
1 polymer ?
#
loop_
_entity_poly.entity_id
_entity_poly.type
_entity_poly.pdbx_seq_one_letter_code
_entity_poly.pdbx_strand_id
1 'polypeptide(L)'
;MANRLLLYSQKRVLEADLVALEAVVKKMSMERRSTQQNYNSDHKNCGNRRGSWSAQATEHETAGSSGMAMKGPPANLDGLKGQDEWVLLNALALVEFESDQEKEKAKMVEKKRMQRAWLDAQKQERAKSKNSERRMNDETFQHQLQDLSNWREQESVKQKQQHEQVMKVRRERDEQLRQQKQTLEQREVQRRKDEAAEVERVKNDLKRIEMDARLRRETEHERIKKLQAENALVEHQKSRAKLQEHLEDVELMEAYARRLAKEEEERMRRLQSTLQRRDHQIDIAENMQAQIRQKALADERRAEEYQRKKDAVEQLKQQQKLEAQKREAYERQQYLLEQRDQKKQRERQELEDDLTFARQYHSEARAAIEAQQRQVQSVRQRNKSFQEKLVVQMDEQRQGQPLSPLHRPRELNMNNHEKDLNAKLLQKLEDGDMGQKHHNQHSEQLQLEAMAPAVPPVATTSNGAPLPPTGLTASATAGPRGPIVLQDFALLDHLAHFDRERIPERVVHAKGAGAFGYFEVTHESVTKYTSAKLFSSVGKRTPVAVRFSTVGGEQGSADTVRDPRGFAIKFYTEEGNWDLVGNNTPIFFIRDPILFPSFIHTQKRLPSTHLKDDNMMWDFFSLRPETLHQQTFLFSDRGIPDGFRHMNGYGSHTFVNLNTQGETTYVKYHFKTDQGIRNLPVDEAAVLASSDPDYSIRDLYDAIQREDFPTWTLYVQTMTPEQAANESVNPFDVTKVWPHSAYPLQEVGRLVLNRNPKNYFAEVEQLAFSPSHMVPGIEPSPDKMLQGRLFSYPDTHRHRLGPNYQQIPVNKPVNKPQTYQRDGLMAVTGNMEDMPNYFPNSMGGPLEAAALRYHASQGDHAVVDKFSTVDENNFSQVGDFYRKTLDAAARDRLADNIAGSLVNASKPVQIRAIGNFTKADTDYGERVQEKLETLKEKKGASQKFKERATESLNPPRRAFKGVAA
;
A
#
# COMPACT_ATOMS: atom_id res chain seq x y z
N MET A 1 23.21 49.64 -7.25
CA MET A 1 24.07 49.72 -6.04
C MET A 1 25.04 50.91 -6.08
N ALA A 2 25.70 51.19 -7.21
CA ALA A 2 26.64 52.32 -7.36
C ALA A 2 26.06 53.72 -7.04
N ASN A 3 24.83 54.04 -7.50
CA ASN A 3 24.19 55.33 -7.17
C ASN A 3 23.85 55.51 -5.69
N ARG A 4 23.68 54.40 -4.93
CA ARG A 4 23.41 54.43 -3.49
C ARG A 4 24.69 54.66 -2.67
N LEU A 5 25.84 54.25 -3.20
CA LEU A 5 27.17 54.51 -2.64
C LEU A 5 27.63 55.96 -2.90
N LEU A 6 27.29 56.52 -4.07
CA LEU A 6 27.62 57.90 -4.43
C LEU A 6 26.88 58.93 -3.53
N LEU A 7 25.59 58.71 -3.27
CA LEU A 7 24.79 59.51 -2.32
C LEU A 7 25.27 59.38 -0.86
N TYR A 8 25.82 58.22 -0.47
CA TYR A 8 26.38 58.03 0.88
C TYR A 8 27.76 58.70 1.05
N SER A 9 28.54 58.79 -0.04
CA SER A 9 29.85 59.46 -0.04
C SER A 9 29.72 60.98 0.07
N GLN A 10 28.78 61.60 -0.67
CA GLN A 10 28.53 63.05 -0.61
C GLN A 10 27.96 63.48 0.75
N LYS A 11 27.19 62.62 1.41
CA LYS A 11 26.65 62.89 2.75
C LYS A 11 27.72 62.85 3.85
N ARG A 12 28.75 62.00 3.71
CA ARG A 12 29.88 61.94 4.65
C ARG A 12 30.85 63.11 4.54
N VAL A 13 31.03 63.68 3.34
CA VAL A 13 31.88 64.86 3.15
C VAL A 13 31.24 66.10 3.82
N LEU A 14 29.92 66.26 3.72
CA LEU A 14 29.18 67.33 4.40
C LEU A 14 29.13 67.18 5.94
N GLU A 15 29.08 65.94 6.45
CA GLU A 15 29.11 65.67 7.89
C GLU A 15 30.51 65.90 8.51
N ALA A 16 31.60 65.68 7.75
CA ALA A 16 32.96 65.96 8.21
C ALA A 16 33.27 67.47 8.34
N ASP A 17 32.79 68.28 7.39
CA ASP A 17 32.95 69.74 7.43
C ASP A 17 32.13 70.41 8.56
N LEU A 18 30.97 69.84 8.90
CA LEU A 18 30.16 70.30 10.04
C LEU A 18 30.80 70.02 11.40
N VAL A 19 31.47 68.87 11.55
CA VAL A 19 32.18 68.50 12.80
C VAL A 19 33.46 69.33 12.98
N ALA A 20 34.16 69.67 11.88
CA ALA A 20 35.30 70.60 11.91
C ALA A 20 34.87 72.03 12.32
N LEU A 21 33.73 72.51 11.81
CA LEU A 21 33.14 73.80 12.20
C LEU A 21 32.66 73.83 13.67
N GLU A 22 32.07 72.74 14.18
CA GLU A 22 31.69 72.65 15.59
C GLU A 22 32.89 72.64 16.55
N ALA A 23 34.03 72.07 16.14
CA ALA A 23 35.27 72.08 16.92
C ALA A 23 35.89 73.49 17.01
N VAL A 24 35.87 74.25 15.91
CA VAL A 24 36.35 75.66 15.87
C VAL A 24 35.43 76.57 16.70
N VAL A 25 34.11 76.39 16.61
CA VAL A 25 33.13 77.15 17.42
C VAL A 25 33.23 76.82 18.91
N LYS A 26 33.48 75.56 19.29
CA LYS A 26 33.75 75.18 20.70
C LYS A 26 35.07 75.76 21.22
N LYS A 27 36.12 75.84 20.41
CA LYS A 27 37.39 76.47 20.78
C LYS A 27 37.22 77.98 21.01
N MET A 28 36.54 78.67 20.10
CA MET A 28 36.20 80.10 20.25
C MET A 28 35.23 80.38 21.41
N SER A 29 34.35 79.42 21.76
CA SER A 29 33.45 79.54 22.91
C SER A 29 34.16 79.28 24.25
N MET A 30 35.20 78.45 24.29
CA MET A 30 36.03 78.24 25.48
C MET A 30 36.99 79.41 25.72
N GLU A 31 37.55 80.00 24.66
CA GLU A 31 38.36 81.23 24.75
C GLU A 31 37.54 82.44 25.25
N ARG A 32 36.25 82.55 24.88
CA ARG A 32 35.33 83.57 25.44
C ARG A 32 34.94 83.32 26.90
N ARG A 33 34.81 82.06 27.33
CA ARG A 33 34.51 81.72 28.75
C ARG A 33 35.71 81.96 29.67
N SER A 34 36.93 81.81 29.15
CA SER A 34 38.17 82.19 29.86
C SER A 34 38.28 83.70 30.08
N THR A 35 37.75 84.53 29.19
CA THR A 35 37.74 86.01 29.35
C THR A 35 36.61 86.51 30.26
N GLN A 36 35.57 85.70 30.49
CA GLN A 36 34.40 86.07 31.29
C GLN A 36 34.48 85.61 32.76
N GLN A 37 35.51 84.85 33.13
CA GLN A 37 35.78 84.42 34.52
C GLN A 37 36.56 85.45 35.37
N ASN A 38 36.85 86.64 34.84
CA ASN A 38 37.53 87.72 35.58
C ASN A 38 36.59 88.86 36.04
N TYR A 39 35.27 88.68 35.97
CA TYR A 39 34.30 89.62 36.54
C TYR A 39 33.18 88.86 37.24
N ASN A 40 33.01 89.13 38.53
CA ASN A 40 31.94 88.70 39.43
C ASN A 40 32.07 87.32 40.10
N SER A 41 33.03 87.25 41.03
CA SER A 41 32.74 86.86 42.41
C SER A 41 31.66 87.78 43.02
N ASP A 42 30.81 87.22 43.87
CA ASP A 42 29.78 87.86 44.71
C ASP A 42 28.33 87.77 44.20
N HIS A 43 27.67 86.64 44.48
CA HIS A 43 26.61 86.63 45.50
C HIS A 43 26.16 85.19 45.83
N LYS A 44 26.02 84.96 47.14
CA LYS A 44 25.76 83.69 47.82
C LYS A 44 24.29 83.24 47.80
N ASN A 45 24.14 81.92 48.01
CA ASN A 45 23.12 81.22 48.82
C ASN A 45 21.63 81.36 48.48
N CYS A 46 20.97 80.24 48.12
CA CYS A 46 20.21 79.39 49.06
C CYS A 46 19.39 78.28 48.35
N GLY A 47 19.41 77.06 48.90
CA GLY A 47 18.17 76.40 49.35
C GLY A 47 17.31 75.56 48.37
N ASN A 48 17.66 74.28 48.22
CA ASN A 48 16.85 73.08 48.50
C ASN A 48 15.31 72.98 48.23
N ARG A 49 14.97 71.82 47.61
CA ARG A 49 13.90 70.83 47.93
C ARG A 49 12.45 70.96 47.37
N ARG A 50 12.14 69.92 46.56
CA ARG A 50 11.07 68.87 46.65
C ARG A 50 9.57 69.23 46.80
N GLY A 51 8.79 68.49 46.00
CA GLY A 51 7.40 68.05 46.24
C GLY A 51 6.37 68.91 45.49
N SER A 52 5.18 68.46 45.10
CA SER A 52 4.46 67.18 45.14
C SER A 52 3.03 67.51 44.69
N TRP A 53 2.48 66.83 43.67
CA TRP A 53 1.03 66.61 43.44
C TRP A 53 0.19 67.88 43.17
N SER A 54 -0.99 67.91 42.56
CA SER A 54 -1.90 66.99 41.85
C SER A 54 -2.95 67.89 41.17
N ALA A 55 -3.50 67.40 40.06
CA ALA A 55 -4.87 67.55 39.55
C ALA A 55 -5.72 68.81 39.88
N GLN A 56 -6.22 69.50 38.85
CA GLN A 56 -7.65 69.48 38.46
C GLN A 56 -7.93 70.40 37.26
N ALA A 57 -8.94 70.00 36.50
CA ALA A 57 -9.53 70.68 35.35
C ALA A 57 -10.22 72.00 35.75
N THR A 58 -10.32 72.97 34.84
CA THR A 58 -11.49 73.21 33.96
C THR A 58 -11.29 74.48 33.12
N GLU A 59 -12.14 74.57 32.09
CA GLU A 59 -12.26 75.48 30.96
C GLU A 59 -12.38 77.00 31.20
N HIS A 60 -12.30 77.69 30.06
CA HIS A 60 -12.93 78.96 29.65
C HIS A 60 -12.13 80.29 29.65
N GLU A 61 -12.15 80.88 28.44
CA GLU A 61 -12.40 82.29 28.08
C GLU A 61 -11.28 83.36 27.97
N THR A 62 -11.10 83.79 26.71
CA THR A 62 -11.04 85.16 26.14
C THR A 62 -10.01 86.24 26.58
N ALA A 63 -9.34 86.75 25.53
CA ALA A 63 -9.07 88.17 25.18
C ALA A 63 -8.01 89.02 25.92
N GLY A 64 -7.18 89.72 25.12
CA GLY A 64 -6.85 91.14 25.38
C GLY A 64 -5.38 91.60 25.48
N SER A 65 -4.92 92.30 24.42
CA SER A 65 -4.26 93.63 24.44
C SER A 65 -2.78 93.89 24.82
N SER A 66 -2.16 94.75 23.97
CA SER A 66 -1.10 95.78 24.18
C SER A 66 0.32 95.33 24.57
N GLY A 67 1.44 95.86 24.06
CA GLY A 67 1.77 97.06 23.28
C GLY A 67 2.86 97.87 24.03
N MET A 68 4.05 98.10 23.44
CA MET A 68 4.90 99.31 23.66
C MET A 68 6.27 99.22 22.95
N ALA A 69 6.65 100.36 22.34
CA ALA A 69 7.97 100.66 21.77
C ALA A 69 8.74 101.64 22.69
N MET A 70 10.08 101.62 22.64
CA MET A 70 10.96 102.62 23.26
C MET A 70 12.12 102.99 22.32
N LYS A 71 12.48 104.28 22.32
CA LYS A 71 13.46 105.01 21.48
C LYS A 71 14.78 105.30 22.23
N GLY A 72 15.84 105.58 21.44
CA GLY A 72 16.91 106.57 21.74
C GLY A 72 18.36 106.08 21.50
N PRO A 73 19.41 106.94 21.41
CA PRO A 73 19.56 108.30 20.83
C PRO A 73 20.81 108.41 19.88
N PRO A 74 21.13 109.58 19.24
CA PRO A 74 22.09 109.68 18.14
C PRO A 74 23.52 110.10 18.56
N ALA A 75 24.52 109.78 17.72
CA ALA A 75 25.93 110.13 17.92
C ALA A 75 26.33 111.43 17.17
N ASN A 76 27.11 112.24 17.87
CA ASN A 76 27.64 113.55 17.51
C ASN A 76 28.97 113.41 16.74
N LEU A 77 29.12 114.09 15.60
CA LEU A 77 30.34 114.13 14.77
C LEU A 77 30.78 115.59 14.62
N ASP A 78 31.40 116.12 15.67
CA ASP A 78 32.10 117.41 15.62
C ASP A 78 33.55 117.19 16.03
N GLY A 79 34.42 117.13 15.02
CA GLY A 79 35.86 117.00 15.20
C GLY A 79 36.47 116.14 14.11
N LEU A 80 36.62 116.70 12.91
CA LEU A 80 37.64 116.35 11.91
C LEU A 80 37.51 117.33 10.72
N LYS A 81 37.93 118.58 10.96
CA LYS A 81 38.19 119.56 9.90
C LYS A 81 39.65 119.44 9.48
N GLY A 82 39.87 119.16 8.19
CA GLY A 82 41.11 119.45 7.47
C GLY A 82 41.97 118.24 7.13
N GLN A 83 41.64 117.53 6.03
CA GLN A 83 42.58 116.87 5.10
C GLN A 83 41.82 116.18 3.94
N ASP A 84 42.30 116.41 2.71
CA ASP A 84 42.00 115.87 1.37
C ASP A 84 40.60 115.27 1.04
N GLU A 85 39.88 115.97 0.14
CA GLU A 85 38.57 115.56 -0.45
C GLU A 85 38.59 114.20 -1.16
N TRP A 86 39.76 113.65 -1.52
CA TRP A 86 39.87 112.32 -2.13
C TRP A 86 39.87 111.15 -1.12
N VAL A 87 40.25 111.39 0.13
CA VAL A 87 40.22 110.36 1.19
C VAL A 87 38.79 110.21 1.74
N LEU A 88 38.04 111.30 1.81
CA LEU A 88 36.64 111.31 2.23
C LEU A 88 35.71 110.61 1.24
N LEU A 89 35.92 110.73 -0.07
CA LEU A 89 35.08 110.05 -1.07
C LEU A 89 35.27 108.53 -1.09
N ASN A 90 36.52 108.08 -0.91
CA ASN A 90 36.83 106.64 -0.86
C ASN A 90 36.38 106.01 0.46
N ALA A 91 36.48 106.76 1.58
CA ALA A 91 35.91 106.34 2.86
C ALA A 91 34.37 106.27 2.82
N LEU A 92 33.69 107.22 2.16
CA LEU A 92 32.23 107.17 2.01
C LEU A 92 31.77 105.99 1.15
N ALA A 93 32.46 105.72 0.03
CA ALA A 93 32.15 104.59 -0.84
C ALA A 93 32.43 103.23 -0.17
N LEU A 94 33.47 103.14 0.67
CA LEU A 94 33.74 101.93 1.46
C LEU A 94 32.67 101.72 2.53
N VAL A 95 32.24 102.79 3.22
CA VAL A 95 31.20 102.74 4.26
C VAL A 95 29.82 102.42 3.66
N GLU A 96 29.49 102.94 2.48
CA GLU A 96 28.25 102.57 1.77
C GLU A 96 28.28 101.12 1.28
N PHE A 97 29.41 100.65 0.74
CA PHE A 97 29.59 99.26 0.34
C PHE A 97 29.54 98.30 1.54
N GLU A 98 30.16 98.66 2.66
CA GLU A 98 30.10 97.88 3.91
C GLU A 98 28.69 97.89 4.50
N SER A 99 27.98 99.02 4.46
CA SER A 99 26.58 99.14 4.90
C SER A 99 25.64 98.26 4.07
N ASP A 100 25.84 98.20 2.75
CA ASP A 100 25.02 97.36 1.88
C ASP A 100 25.37 95.87 1.99
N GLN A 101 26.65 95.53 2.22
CA GLN A 101 27.06 94.17 2.59
C GLN A 101 26.49 93.74 3.94
N GLU A 102 26.38 94.64 4.91
CA GLU A 102 25.73 94.37 6.20
C GLU A 102 24.23 94.18 6.06
N LYS A 103 23.54 94.97 5.23
CA LYS A 103 22.11 94.77 4.92
C LYS A 103 21.85 93.44 4.23
N GLU A 104 22.69 93.04 3.27
CA GLU A 104 22.55 91.73 2.61
C GLU A 104 22.87 90.57 3.55
N LYS A 105 23.89 90.71 4.42
CA LYS A 105 24.14 89.74 5.49
C LYS A 105 22.96 89.65 6.46
N ALA A 106 22.34 90.77 6.83
CA ALA A 106 21.17 90.81 7.70
C ALA A 106 19.97 90.09 7.06
N LYS A 107 19.68 90.35 5.77
CA LYS A 107 18.64 89.62 5.01
C LYS A 107 18.94 88.12 4.93
N MET A 108 20.19 87.73 4.71
CA MET A 108 20.60 86.32 4.69
C MET A 108 20.44 85.63 6.05
N VAL A 109 20.79 86.33 7.14
CA VAL A 109 20.60 85.83 8.51
C VAL A 109 19.12 85.68 8.82
N GLU A 110 18.29 86.65 8.42
CA GLU A 110 16.84 86.61 8.62
C GLU A 110 16.18 85.49 7.80
N LYS A 111 16.59 85.29 6.54
CA LYS A 111 16.16 84.17 5.70
C LYS A 111 16.56 82.81 6.30
N LYS A 112 17.78 82.68 6.82
CA LYS A 112 18.22 81.47 7.55
C LYS A 112 17.44 81.27 8.84
N ARG A 113 17.08 82.34 9.55
CA ARG A 113 16.27 82.29 10.78
C ARG A 113 14.85 81.82 10.48
N MET A 114 14.23 82.31 9.41
CA MET A 114 12.92 81.83 8.94
C MET A 114 12.97 80.37 8.47
N GLN A 115 14.00 79.96 7.72
CA GLN A 115 14.17 78.55 7.33
C GLN A 115 14.34 77.63 8.54
N ARG A 116 15.08 78.06 9.55
CA ARG A 116 15.28 77.28 10.78
C ARG A 116 13.99 77.19 11.59
N ALA A 117 13.26 78.30 11.73
CA ALA A 117 11.94 78.31 12.36
C ALA A 117 10.93 77.42 11.63
N TRP A 118 10.94 77.41 10.29
CA TRP A 118 10.10 76.54 9.48
C TRP A 118 10.47 75.06 9.64
N LEU A 119 11.76 74.71 9.65
CA LEU A 119 12.23 73.34 9.91
C LEU A 119 11.90 72.85 11.32
N ASP A 120 12.01 73.73 12.33
CA ASP A 120 11.69 73.39 13.71
C ASP A 120 10.18 73.24 13.90
N ALA A 121 9.35 74.08 13.25
CA ALA A 121 7.91 73.90 13.20
C ALA A 121 7.51 72.56 12.55
N GLN A 122 8.14 72.21 11.43
CA GLN A 122 7.87 70.95 10.73
C GLN A 122 8.30 69.72 11.56
N LYS A 123 9.39 69.83 12.33
CA LYS A 123 9.82 68.79 13.28
C LYS A 123 8.85 68.66 14.46
N GLN A 124 8.35 69.77 15.01
CA GLN A 124 7.36 69.74 16.08
C GLN A 124 6.04 69.14 15.61
N GLU A 125 5.61 69.43 14.39
CA GLU A 125 4.38 68.88 13.80
C GLU A 125 4.51 67.38 13.53
N ARG A 126 5.66 66.93 12.99
CA ARG A 126 5.98 65.50 12.88
C ARG A 126 6.03 64.81 14.23
N ALA A 127 6.60 65.43 15.26
CA ALA A 127 6.65 64.87 16.61
C ALA A 127 5.24 64.76 17.23
N LYS A 128 4.37 65.75 17.02
CA LYS A 128 2.96 65.70 17.44
C LYS A 128 2.20 64.59 16.73
N SER A 129 2.35 64.46 15.41
CA SER A 129 1.73 63.39 14.62
C SER A 129 2.23 62.00 15.05
N LYS A 130 3.53 61.83 15.29
CA LYS A 130 4.08 60.55 15.80
C LYS A 130 3.57 60.21 17.20
N ASN A 131 3.36 61.20 18.05
CA ASN A 131 2.81 60.99 19.39
C ASN A 131 1.31 60.70 19.36
N SER A 132 0.53 61.31 18.45
CA SER A 132 -0.88 60.96 18.27
C SER A 132 -1.05 59.56 17.71
N GLU A 133 -0.21 59.17 16.73
CA GLU A 133 -0.19 57.83 16.15
C GLU A 133 0.20 56.78 17.20
N ARG A 134 1.19 57.07 18.06
CA ARG A 134 1.54 56.21 19.20
C ARG A 134 0.38 56.04 20.18
N ARG A 135 -0.30 57.14 20.56
CA ARG A 135 -1.46 57.07 21.46
C ARG A 135 -2.60 56.24 20.87
N MET A 136 -2.91 56.45 19.59
CA MET A 136 -3.95 55.70 18.89
C MET A 136 -3.59 54.21 18.81
N ASN A 137 -2.32 53.89 18.52
CA ASN A 137 -1.81 52.52 18.51
C ASN A 137 -1.88 51.87 19.90
N ASP A 138 -1.49 52.59 20.95
CA ASP A 138 -1.58 52.10 22.34
C ASP A 138 -3.04 51.86 22.75
N GLU A 139 -3.96 52.75 22.38
CA GLU A 139 -5.41 52.58 22.62
C GLU A 139 -5.98 51.37 21.86
N THR A 140 -5.63 51.19 20.58
CA THR A 140 -6.04 49.98 19.83
C THR A 140 -5.43 48.71 20.41
N PHE A 141 -4.20 48.76 20.91
CA PHE A 141 -3.55 47.62 21.53
C PHE A 141 -4.22 47.23 22.86
N GLN A 142 -4.63 48.21 23.66
CA GLN A 142 -5.43 47.97 24.88
C GLN A 142 -6.80 47.38 24.55
N HIS A 143 -7.47 47.89 23.51
CA HIS A 143 -8.74 47.32 23.05
C HIS A 143 -8.59 45.86 22.59
N GLN A 144 -7.54 45.55 21.82
CA GLN A 144 -7.23 44.18 21.40
C GLN A 144 -6.93 43.25 22.57
N LEU A 145 -6.23 43.73 23.61
CA LEU A 145 -5.99 42.95 24.83
C LEU A 145 -7.29 42.65 25.58
N GLN A 146 -8.20 43.62 25.64
CA GLN A 146 -9.50 43.44 26.28
C GLN A 146 -10.40 42.48 25.50
N ASP A 147 -10.40 42.56 24.17
CA ASP A 147 -11.10 41.62 23.29
C ASP A 147 -10.54 40.20 23.41
N LEU A 148 -9.21 40.05 23.49
CA LEU A 148 -8.56 38.77 23.74
C LEU A 148 -8.91 38.19 25.12
N SER A 149 -9.05 39.03 26.14
CA SER A 149 -9.49 38.61 27.47
C SER A 149 -10.93 38.12 27.44
N ASN A 150 -11.83 38.89 26.84
CA ASN A 150 -13.24 38.54 26.68
C ASN A 150 -13.41 37.24 25.85
N TRP A 151 -12.63 37.09 24.78
CA TRP A 151 -12.62 35.87 23.97
C TRP A 151 -12.11 34.66 24.75
N ARG A 152 -11.04 34.79 25.54
CA ARG A 152 -10.55 33.70 26.40
C ARG A 152 -11.57 33.27 27.44
N GLU A 153 -12.31 34.22 28.01
CA GLU A 153 -13.35 33.94 28.98
C GLU A 153 -14.54 33.22 28.33
N GLN A 154 -14.98 33.67 27.15
CA GLN A 154 -16.01 33.01 26.36
C GLN A 154 -15.60 31.60 25.93
N GLU A 155 -14.36 31.40 25.48
CA GLU A 155 -13.84 30.09 25.12
C GLU A 155 -13.70 29.17 26.33
N SER A 156 -13.31 29.69 27.50
CA SER A 156 -13.31 28.90 28.74
C SER A 156 -14.71 28.42 29.12
N VAL A 157 -15.72 29.28 28.97
CA VAL A 157 -17.13 28.91 29.21
C VAL A 157 -17.61 27.88 28.19
N LYS A 158 -17.32 28.06 26.90
CA LYS A 158 -17.65 27.06 25.87
C LYS A 158 -16.96 25.73 26.11
N GLN A 159 -15.68 25.72 26.46
CA GLN A 159 -14.95 24.49 26.77
C GLN A 159 -15.53 23.78 28.00
N LYS A 160 -15.95 24.52 29.03
CA LYS A 160 -16.66 23.93 30.18
C LYS A 160 -18.00 23.34 29.79
N GLN A 161 -18.81 24.05 29.00
CA GLN A 161 -20.10 23.55 28.51
C GLN A 161 -19.93 22.32 27.61
N GLN A 162 -18.92 22.32 26.74
CA GLN A 162 -18.60 21.20 25.86
C GLN A 162 -18.09 20.01 26.66
N HIS A 163 -17.26 20.24 27.68
CA HIS A 163 -16.82 19.20 28.61
C HIS A 163 -17.98 18.61 29.41
N GLU A 164 -18.91 19.43 29.90
CA GLU A 164 -20.12 18.96 30.60
C GLU A 164 -21.04 18.17 29.67
N GLN A 165 -21.24 18.60 28.41
CA GLN A 165 -21.99 17.86 27.41
C GLN A 165 -21.34 16.51 27.09
N VAL A 166 -20.02 16.49 26.89
CA VAL A 166 -19.26 15.24 26.66
C VAL A 166 -19.36 14.31 27.86
N MET A 167 -19.26 14.85 29.09
CA MET A 167 -19.39 14.04 30.30
C MET A 167 -20.82 13.54 30.52
N LYS A 168 -21.85 14.29 30.09
CA LYS A 168 -23.24 13.86 30.11
C LYS A 168 -23.49 12.72 29.11
N VAL A 169 -23.07 12.88 27.86
CA VAL A 169 -23.16 11.85 26.82
C VAL A 169 -22.38 10.60 27.23
N ARG A 170 -21.22 10.76 27.87
CA ARG A 170 -20.43 9.63 28.38
C ARG A 170 -21.14 8.88 29.50
N ARG A 171 -21.80 9.59 30.43
CA ARG A 171 -22.62 8.95 31.49
C ARG A 171 -23.81 8.19 30.89
N GLU A 172 -24.53 8.81 29.96
CA GLU A 172 -25.67 8.18 29.27
C GLU A 172 -25.23 6.95 28.47
N ARG A 173 -24.10 7.03 27.76
CA ARG A 173 -23.50 5.90 27.04
C ARG A 173 -23.06 4.79 27.98
N ASP A 174 -22.41 5.11 29.09
CA ASP A 174 -21.94 4.12 30.05
C ASP A 174 -23.13 3.44 30.79
N GLU A 175 -24.24 4.15 30.98
CA GLU A 175 -25.48 3.62 31.53
C GLU A 175 -26.22 2.73 30.51
N GLN A 176 -26.29 3.13 29.23
CA GLN A 176 -26.79 2.28 28.15
C GLN A 176 -25.95 1.02 27.97
N LEU A 177 -24.62 1.12 28.08
CA LEU A 177 -23.72 -0.03 28.01
C LEU A 177 -23.92 -0.98 29.20
N ARG A 178 -24.20 -0.46 30.40
CA ARG A 178 -24.55 -1.30 31.57
C ARG A 178 -25.88 -2.03 31.36
N GLN A 179 -26.90 -1.34 30.84
CA GLN A 179 -28.20 -1.95 30.54
C GLN A 179 -28.09 -3.00 29.43
N GLN A 180 -27.33 -2.71 28.36
CA GLN A 180 -27.05 -3.69 27.30
C GLN A 180 -26.29 -4.90 27.83
N LYS A 181 -25.29 -4.69 28.70
CA LYS A 181 -24.51 -5.78 29.31
C LYS A 181 -25.39 -6.66 30.19
N GLN A 182 -26.27 -6.09 31.03
CA GLN A 182 -27.23 -6.86 31.82
C GLN A 182 -28.22 -7.62 30.93
N THR A 183 -28.69 -7.02 29.83
CA THR A 183 -29.60 -7.69 28.88
C THR A 183 -28.89 -8.83 28.14
N LEU A 184 -27.62 -8.65 27.79
CA LEU A 184 -26.76 -9.67 27.18
C LEU A 184 -26.48 -10.82 28.15
N GLU A 185 -26.15 -10.53 29.40
CA GLU A 185 -25.94 -11.54 30.45
C GLU A 185 -27.23 -12.34 30.70
N GLN A 186 -28.40 -11.68 30.75
CA GLN A 186 -29.68 -12.37 30.85
C GLN A 186 -29.98 -13.26 29.63
N ARG A 187 -29.69 -12.79 28.41
CA ARG A 187 -29.82 -13.59 27.19
C ARG A 187 -28.83 -14.75 27.12
N GLU A 188 -27.61 -14.59 27.63
CA GLU A 188 -26.63 -15.67 27.72
C GLU A 188 -27.03 -16.72 28.74
N VAL A 189 -27.55 -16.31 29.90
CA VAL A 189 -28.09 -17.24 30.90
C VAL A 189 -29.28 -18.01 30.32
N GLN A 190 -30.16 -17.35 29.57
CA GLN A 190 -31.27 -18.02 28.90
C GLN A 190 -30.78 -18.99 27.82
N ARG A 191 -29.83 -18.57 26.98
CA ARG A 191 -29.22 -19.42 25.95
C ARG A 191 -28.55 -20.65 26.55
N ARG A 192 -27.83 -20.50 27.67
CA ARG A 192 -27.23 -21.63 28.39
C ARG A 192 -28.27 -22.61 28.94
N LYS A 193 -29.44 -22.12 29.36
CA LYS A 193 -30.55 -22.99 29.78
C LYS A 193 -31.17 -23.71 28.58
N ASP A 194 -31.34 -23.03 27.46
CA ASP A 194 -31.89 -23.61 26.24
C ASP A 194 -30.92 -24.64 25.61
N GLU A 195 -29.62 -24.34 25.59
CA GLU A 195 -28.56 -25.26 25.18
C GLU A 195 -28.47 -26.48 26.11
N ALA A 196 -28.59 -26.30 27.43
CA ALA A 196 -28.63 -27.41 28.37
C ALA A 196 -29.86 -28.31 28.16
N ALA A 197 -31.02 -27.71 27.87
CA ALA A 197 -32.24 -28.45 27.54
C ALA A 197 -32.11 -29.22 26.22
N GLU A 198 -31.45 -28.63 25.22
CA GLU A 198 -31.18 -29.28 23.94
C GLU A 198 -30.19 -30.43 24.07
N VAL A 199 -29.13 -30.26 24.86
CA VAL A 199 -28.17 -31.33 25.15
C VAL A 199 -28.85 -32.50 25.87
N GLU A 200 -29.80 -32.25 26.77
CA GLU A 200 -30.61 -33.30 27.40
C GLU A 200 -31.52 -34.01 26.37
N ARG A 201 -32.19 -33.26 25.49
CA ARG A 201 -32.99 -33.86 24.40
C ARG A 201 -32.13 -34.76 23.50
N VAL A 202 -30.98 -34.27 23.05
CA VAL A 202 -30.05 -35.02 22.20
C VAL A 202 -29.49 -36.25 22.94
N LYS A 203 -29.21 -36.16 24.24
CA LYS A 203 -28.80 -37.33 25.05
C LYS A 203 -29.90 -38.39 25.12
N ASN A 204 -31.16 -37.97 25.25
CA ASN A 204 -32.29 -38.91 25.31
C ASN A 204 -32.58 -39.54 23.95
N ASP A 205 -32.42 -38.80 22.86
CA ASP A 205 -32.51 -39.32 21.49
C ASP A 205 -31.36 -40.28 21.17
N LEU A 206 -30.13 -39.96 21.59
CA LEU A 206 -28.99 -40.87 21.47
C LEU A 206 -29.23 -42.20 22.22
N LYS A 207 -29.78 -42.14 23.44
CA LYS A 207 -30.16 -43.35 24.20
C LYS A 207 -31.24 -44.16 23.48
N ARG A 208 -32.23 -43.51 22.87
CA ARG A 208 -33.24 -44.19 22.04
C ARG A 208 -32.62 -44.88 20.82
N ILE A 209 -31.76 -44.17 20.09
CA ILE A 209 -31.06 -44.72 18.92
C ILE A 209 -30.18 -45.90 19.33
N GLU A 210 -29.50 -45.81 20.47
CA GLU A 210 -28.66 -46.89 21.00
C GLU A 210 -29.49 -48.11 21.42
N MET A 211 -30.66 -47.90 22.03
CA MET A 211 -31.61 -48.95 22.37
C MET A 211 -32.18 -49.63 21.11
N ASP A 212 -32.57 -48.85 20.09
CA ASP A 212 -33.05 -49.38 18.81
C ASP A 212 -31.95 -50.11 18.03
N ALA A 213 -30.70 -49.64 18.12
CA ALA A 213 -29.55 -50.33 17.56
C ALA A 213 -29.29 -51.65 18.27
N ARG A 214 -29.47 -51.70 19.60
CA ARG A 214 -29.33 -52.93 20.39
C ARG A 214 -30.41 -53.94 20.04
N LEU A 215 -31.68 -53.51 19.94
CA LEU A 215 -32.79 -54.36 19.54
C LEU A 215 -32.61 -54.92 18.11
N ARG A 216 -32.09 -54.10 17.18
CA ARG A 216 -31.72 -54.56 15.83
C ARG A 216 -30.60 -55.59 15.84
N ARG A 217 -29.59 -55.44 16.71
CA ARG A 217 -28.53 -56.44 16.86
C ARG A 217 -29.06 -57.75 17.44
N GLU A 218 -29.93 -57.68 18.46
CA GLU A 218 -30.52 -58.86 19.10
C GLU A 218 -31.42 -59.64 18.13
N THR A 219 -32.29 -58.94 17.38
CA THR A 219 -33.14 -59.55 16.35
C THR A 219 -32.33 -60.17 15.21
N GLU A 220 -31.26 -59.51 14.74
CA GLU A 220 -30.36 -60.08 13.74
C GLU A 220 -29.59 -61.28 14.27
N HIS A 221 -29.19 -61.26 15.56
CA HIS A 221 -28.53 -62.39 16.21
C HIS A 221 -29.46 -63.60 16.32
N GLU A 222 -30.73 -63.40 16.65
CA GLU A 222 -31.73 -64.48 16.63
C GLU A 222 -31.96 -65.04 15.23
N ARG A 223 -31.96 -64.17 14.21
CA ARG A 223 -32.10 -64.56 12.81
C ARG A 223 -30.92 -65.41 12.33
N ILE A 224 -29.70 -65.01 12.69
CA ILE A 224 -28.47 -65.77 12.44
C ILE A 224 -28.51 -67.12 13.17
N LYS A 225 -28.99 -67.15 14.42
CA LYS A 225 -29.10 -68.39 15.21
C LYS A 225 -30.11 -69.37 14.60
N LYS A 226 -31.23 -68.88 14.04
CA LYS A 226 -32.19 -69.71 13.28
C LYS A 226 -31.57 -70.25 11.99
N LEU A 227 -30.87 -69.40 11.23
CA LEU A 227 -30.13 -69.82 10.02
C LEU A 227 -29.05 -70.86 10.33
N GLN A 228 -28.34 -70.73 11.45
CA GLN A 228 -27.36 -71.72 11.89
C GLN A 228 -28.00 -73.05 12.27
N ALA A 229 -29.17 -73.03 12.92
CA ALA A 229 -29.93 -74.25 13.24
C ALA A 229 -30.47 -74.95 11.99
N GLU A 230 -30.98 -74.19 11.01
CA GLU A 230 -31.42 -74.71 9.72
C GLU A 230 -30.25 -75.31 8.92
N ASN A 231 -29.12 -74.62 8.86
CA ASN A 231 -27.91 -75.14 8.20
C ASN A 231 -27.39 -76.41 8.88
N ALA A 232 -27.43 -76.49 10.21
CA ALA A 232 -27.07 -77.70 10.94
C ALA A 232 -28.02 -78.87 10.63
N LEU A 233 -29.33 -78.60 10.47
CA LEU A 233 -30.32 -79.60 10.08
C LEU A 233 -30.07 -80.12 8.66
N VAL A 234 -29.75 -79.22 7.72
CA VAL A 234 -29.40 -79.56 6.33
C VAL A 234 -28.11 -80.39 6.27
N GLU A 235 -27.09 -80.01 7.03
CA GLU A 235 -25.85 -80.80 7.12
C GLU A 235 -26.08 -82.18 7.75
N HIS A 236 -26.97 -82.28 8.74
CA HIS A 236 -27.37 -83.57 9.32
C HIS A 236 -28.19 -84.42 8.33
N GLN A 237 -28.99 -83.81 7.47
CA GLN A 237 -29.72 -84.52 6.40
C GLN A 237 -28.77 -84.99 5.30
N LYS A 238 -27.80 -84.16 4.89
CA LYS A 238 -26.73 -84.55 3.95
C LYS A 238 -25.86 -85.67 4.50
N SER A 239 -25.51 -85.65 5.79
CA SER A 239 -24.71 -86.70 6.41
C SER A 239 -25.49 -88.02 6.51
N ARG A 240 -26.80 -87.97 6.81
CA ARG A 240 -27.68 -89.15 6.75
C ARG A 240 -27.83 -89.70 5.32
N ALA A 241 -28.01 -88.83 4.33
CA ALA A 241 -28.10 -89.23 2.93
C ALA A 241 -26.80 -89.89 2.46
N LYS A 242 -25.64 -89.31 2.80
CA LYS A 242 -24.32 -89.91 2.53
C LYS A 242 -24.12 -91.24 3.25
N LEU A 243 -24.61 -91.39 4.48
CA LEU A 243 -24.54 -92.66 5.22
C LEU A 243 -25.41 -93.74 4.57
N GLN A 244 -26.58 -93.35 4.05
CA GLN A 244 -27.49 -94.25 3.36
C GLN A 244 -26.95 -94.68 1.99
N GLU A 245 -26.36 -93.75 1.23
CA GLU A 245 -25.61 -94.02 0.00
C GLU A 245 -24.42 -94.95 0.27
N HIS A 246 -23.69 -94.73 1.38
CA HIS A 246 -22.62 -95.63 1.81
C HIS A 246 -23.09 -97.03 2.21
N LEU A 247 -24.28 -97.16 2.81
CA LEU A 247 -24.86 -98.45 3.17
C LEU A 247 -25.35 -99.21 1.94
N GLU A 248 -25.91 -98.50 0.95
CA GLU A 248 -26.28 -99.05 -0.36
C GLU A 248 -25.03 -99.50 -1.15
N ASP A 249 -23.95 -98.72 -1.11
CA ASP A 249 -22.64 -99.09 -1.68
C ASP A 249 -22.02 -100.31 -0.98
N VAL A 250 -22.20 -100.45 0.34
CA VAL A 250 -21.76 -101.62 1.12
C VAL A 250 -22.60 -102.84 0.75
N GLU A 251 -23.92 -102.73 0.59
CA GLU A 251 -24.76 -103.84 0.09
C GLU A 251 -24.37 -104.27 -1.33
N LEU A 252 -24.03 -103.31 -2.19
CA LEU A 252 -23.54 -103.57 -3.55
C LEU A 252 -22.17 -104.25 -3.54
N MET A 253 -21.27 -103.82 -2.64
CA MET A 253 -19.99 -104.47 -2.41
C MET A 253 -20.12 -105.84 -1.76
N GLU A 254 -21.11 -106.09 -0.90
CA GLU A 254 -21.40 -107.41 -0.33
C GLU A 254 -21.98 -108.37 -1.37
N ALA A 255 -22.74 -107.88 -2.35
CA ALA A 255 -23.20 -108.66 -3.49
C ALA A 255 -22.04 -109.00 -4.46
N TYR A 256 -21.08 -108.08 -4.62
CA TYR A 256 -19.84 -108.29 -5.37
C TYR A 256 -18.88 -109.25 -4.63
N ALA A 257 -18.77 -109.12 -3.31
CA ALA A 257 -17.98 -109.98 -2.44
C ALA A 257 -18.57 -111.40 -2.34
N ARG A 258 -19.90 -111.58 -2.41
CA ARG A 258 -20.53 -112.92 -2.53
C ARG A 258 -20.23 -113.61 -3.86
N ARG A 259 -19.96 -112.87 -4.93
CA ARG A 259 -19.44 -113.40 -6.20
C ARG A 259 -17.96 -113.77 -6.10
N LEU A 260 -17.16 -112.90 -5.47
CA LEU A 260 -15.71 -113.13 -5.26
C LEU A 260 -15.44 -114.28 -4.26
N ALA A 261 -16.25 -114.41 -3.21
CA ALA A 261 -16.14 -115.46 -2.18
C ALA A 261 -16.36 -116.87 -2.75
N LYS A 262 -17.12 -117.00 -3.85
CA LYS A 262 -17.31 -118.27 -4.56
C LYS A 262 -16.09 -118.66 -5.42
N GLU A 263 -15.25 -117.70 -5.77
CA GLU A 263 -13.96 -117.90 -6.46
C GLU A 263 -12.79 -118.00 -5.47
N GLU A 264 -12.89 -117.39 -4.28
CA GLU A 264 -11.89 -117.49 -3.20
C GLU A 264 -12.05 -118.73 -2.31
N GLU A 265 -13.21 -119.40 -2.30
CA GLU A 265 -13.44 -120.66 -1.56
C GLU A 265 -12.50 -121.79 -2.02
N GLU A 266 -12.07 -121.78 -3.30
CA GLU A 266 -11.08 -122.71 -3.84
C GLU A 266 -9.63 -122.34 -3.47
N ARG A 267 -9.36 -121.05 -3.21
CA ARG A 267 -8.02 -120.53 -2.89
C ARG A 267 -7.73 -120.53 -1.39
N MET A 268 -8.75 -120.36 -0.57
CA MET A 268 -8.68 -120.31 0.90
C MET A 268 -8.64 -121.68 1.59
N ARG A 269 -8.58 -122.79 0.84
CA ARG A 269 -8.15 -124.10 1.40
C ARG A 269 -6.64 -124.23 1.60
N ARG A 270 -5.82 -123.23 1.16
CA ARG A 270 -4.35 -123.30 1.22
C ARG A 270 -3.66 -122.31 2.15
N LEU A 271 -4.38 -121.42 2.84
CA LEU A 271 -3.73 -120.43 3.72
C LEU A 271 -4.35 -120.37 5.12
N GLN A 272 -4.81 -121.54 5.59
CA GLN A 272 -5.26 -121.74 6.96
C GLN A 272 -4.07 -122.12 7.88
N SER A 273 -3.02 -121.28 7.92
CA SER A 273 -1.93 -121.47 8.90
C SER A 273 -1.31 -120.17 9.43
N THR A 274 -1.94 -119.00 9.26
CA THR A 274 -1.35 -117.76 9.81
C THR A 274 -2.39 -116.75 10.27
N LEU A 275 -3.40 -117.19 11.02
CA LEU A 275 -4.34 -116.31 11.73
C LEU A 275 -4.55 -116.79 13.16
N GLN A 276 -3.53 -116.59 14.01
CA GLN A 276 -3.68 -116.52 15.46
C GLN A 276 -2.75 -115.46 16.08
N ARG A 277 -2.72 -114.25 15.50
CA ARG A 277 -2.12 -113.06 16.14
C ARG A 277 -2.86 -111.75 15.81
N ARG A 278 -4.19 -111.78 15.69
CA ARG A 278 -4.95 -110.56 15.38
C ARG A 278 -6.18 -110.29 16.24
N ASP A 279 -6.22 -110.84 17.45
CA ASP A 279 -7.23 -110.50 18.46
C ASP A 279 -6.72 -109.52 19.54
N HIS A 280 -5.57 -108.85 19.30
CA HIS A 280 -5.06 -107.81 20.19
C HIS A 280 -5.00 -106.40 19.56
N GLN A 281 -5.43 -106.23 18.30
CA GLN A 281 -5.37 -104.93 17.61
C GLN A 281 -6.72 -104.21 17.50
N ILE A 282 -7.83 -104.85 17.85
CA ILE A 282 -9.16 -104.22 17.79
C ILE A 282 -9.46 -103.43 19.08
N ASP A 283 -9.03 -103.94 20.24
CA ASP A 283 -9.16 -103.22 21.53
C ASP A 283 -8.23 -101.99 21.67
N ILE A 284 -7.15 -101.91 20.88
CA ILE A 284 -6.23 -100.76 20.89
C ILE A 284 -6.77 -99.61 20.03
N ALA A 285 -7.52 -99.91 18.97
CA ALA A 285 -8.06 -98.89 18.05
C ALA A 285 -9.22 -98.08 18.66
N GLU A 286 -10.07 -98.72 19.46
CA GLU A 286 -11.20 -98.06 20.13
C GLU A 286 -10.74 -97.17 21.29
N ASN A 287 -9.70 -97.58 22.03
CA ASN A 287 -9.13 -96.79 23.12
C ASN A 287 -8.35 -95.56 22.62
N MET A 288 -7.74 -95.64 21.42
CA MET A 288 -7.02 -94.52 20.79
C MET A 288 -7.97 -93.46 20.22
N GLN A 289 -9.14 -93.85 19.67
CA GLN A 289 -10.17 -92.90 19.22
C GLN A 289 -10.87 -92.16 20.37
N ALA A 290 -11.03 -92.80 21.54
CA ALA A 290 -11.55 -92.14 22.74
C ALA A 290 -10.57 -91.09 23.30
N GLN A 291 -9.26 -91.36 23.30
CA GLN A 291 -8.23 -90.41 23.70
C GLN A 291 -8.09 -89.22 22.75
N ILE A 292 -8.25 -89.43 21.43
CA ILE A 292 -8.19 -88.34 20.44
C ILE A 292 -9.38 -87.37 20.62
N ARG A 293 -10.59 -87.85 20.93
CA ARG A 293 -11.75 -86.98 21.20
C ARG A 293 -11.61 -86.18 22.49
N GLN A 294 -11.08 -86.78 23.56
CA GLN A 294 -10.82 -86.03 24.80
C GLN A 294 -9.70 -84.99 24.63
N LYS A 295 -8.67 -85.30 23.84
CA LYS A 295 -7.60 -84.35 23.52
C LYS A 295 -8.09 -83.19 22.67
N ALA A 296 -8.93 -83.45 21.66
CA ALA A 296 -9.55 -82.40 20.83
C ALA A 296 -10.40 -81.42 21.66
N LEU A 297 -11.25 -81.94 22.56
CA LEU A 297 -12.06 -81.13 23.49
C LEU A 297 -11.23 -80.35 24.53
N ALA A 298 -10.02 -80.83 24.86
CA ALA A 298 -9.10 -80.15 25.77
C ALA A 298 -8.22 -79.11 25.05
N ASP A 299 -7.93 -79.31 23.75
CA ASP A 299 -7.23 -78.35 22.90
C ASP A 299 -8.18 -77.21 22.49
N GLU A 300 -9.46 -77.49 22.24
CA GLU A 300 -10.50 -76.49 21.96
C GLU A 300 -10.76 -75.58 23.17
N ARG A 301 -10.85 -76.14 24.39
CA ARG A 301 -10.92 -75.35 25.63
C ARG A 301 -9.67 -74.51 25.88
N ARG A 302 -8.47 -75.00 25.54
CA ARG A 302 -7.23 -74.22 25.62
C ARG A 302 -7.18 -73.12 24.56
N ALA A 303 -7.72 -73.34 23.37
CA ALA A 303 -7.81 -72.33 22.32
C ALA A 303 -8.78 -71.20 22.71
N GLU A 304 -9.95 -71.53 23.28
CA GLU A 304 -10.88 -70.53 23.81
C GLU A 304 -10.29 -69.74 24.99
N GLU A 305 -9.59 -70.40 25.91
CA GLU A 305 -8.95 -69.73 27.04
C GLU A 305 -7.77 -68.84 26.59
N TYR A 306 -7.01 -69.27 25.57
CA TYR A 306 -5.96 -68.47 24.94
C TYR A 306 -6.56 -67.25 24.23
N GLN A 307 -7.67 -67.42 23.51
CA GLN A 307 -8.34 -66.32 22.83
C GLN A 307 -8.92 -65.30 23.81
N ARG A 308 -9.56 -65.76 24.90
CA ARG A 308 -10.02 -64.86 25.98
C ARG A 308 -8.87 -64.10 26.64
N LYS A 309 -7.72 -64.74 26.87
CA LYS A 309 -6.52 -64.08 27.42
C LYS A 309 -5.94 -63.07 26.43
N LYS A 310 -5.94 -63.37 25.12
CA LYS A 310 -5.50 -62.45 24.06
C LYS A 310 -6.41 -61.23 23.96
N ASP A 311 -7.72 -61.44 23.96
CA ASP A 311 -8.72 -60.36 23.89
C ASP A 311 -8.66 -59.49 25.16
N ALA A 312 -8.45 -60.08 26.34
CA ALA A 312 -8.24 -59.34 27.59
C ALA A 312 -6.95 -58.50 27.56
N VAL A 313 -5.86 -59.01 26.98
CA VAL A 313 -4.61 -58.25 26.80
C VAL A 313 -4.76 -57.13 25.78
N GLU A 314 -5.52 -57.33 24.70
CA GLU A 314 -5.85 -56.28 23.73
C GLU A 314 -6.73 -55.18 24.33
N GLN A 315 -7.72 -55.56 25.14
CA GLN A 315 -8.54 -54.60 25.90
C GLN A 315 -7.69 -53.81 26.89
N LEU A 316 -6.78 -54.46 27.62
CA LEU A 316 -5.86 -53.79 28.54
C LEU A 316 -4.92 -52.82 27.79
N LYS A 317 -4.41 -53.22 26.62
CA LYS A 317 -3.60 -52.36 25.74
C LYS A 317 -4.40 -51.16 25.22
N GLN A 318 -5.66 -51.35 24.83
CA GLN A 318 -6.53 -50.26 24.42
C GLN A 318 -6.80 -49.29 25.58
N GLN A 319 -7.03 -49.81 26.78
CA GLN A 319 -7.26 -49.02 27.98
C GLN A 319 -6.02 -48.22 28.37
N GLN A 320 -4.84 -48.86 28.38
CA GLN A 320 -3.55 -48.20 28.59
C GLN A 320 -3.24 -47.16 27.52
N LYS A 321 -3.57 -47.41 26.25
CA LYS A 321 -3.40 -46.43 25.16
C LYS A 321 -4.33 -45.22 25.35
N LEU A 322 -5.56 -45.45 25.79
CA LEU A 322 -6.51 -44.37 26.07
C LEU A 322 -6.08 -43.54 27.28
N GLU A 323 -5.54 -44.18 28.32
CA GLU A 323 -4.98 -43.50 29.49
C GLU A 323 -3.69 -42.74 29.16
N ALA A 324 -2.82 -43.30 28.31
CA ALA A 324 -1.63 -42.61 27.81
C ALA A 324 -2.01 -41.37 26.98
N GLN A 325 -3.01 -41.48 26.10
CA GLN A 325 -3.53 -40.32 25.35
C GLN A 325 -4.15 -39.25 26.26
N LYS A 326 -4.84 -39.66 27.33
CA LYS A 326 -5.38 -38.72 28.33
C LYS A 326 -4.27 -38.03 29.13
N ARG A 327 -3.20 -38.76 29.50
CA ARG A 327 -2.02 -38.18 30.16
C ARG A 327 -1.28 -37.21 29.24
N GLU A 328 -1.05 -37.59 27.99
CA GLU A 328 -0.38 -36.74 27.00
C GLU A 328 -1.20 -35.46 26.71
N ALA A 329 -2.53 -35.58 26.61
CA ALA A 329 -3.41 -34.42 26.46
C ALA A 329 -3.35 -33.48 27.69
N TYR A 330 -3.27 -34.04 28.89
CA TYR A 330 -3.15 -33.27 30.13
C TYR A 330 -1.77 -32.59 30.25
N GLU A 331 -0.69 -33.30 29.95
CA GLU A 331 0.67 -32.76 29.93
C GLU A 331 0.82 -31.66 28.87
N ARG A 332 0.23 -31.85 27.69
CA ARG A 332 0.19 -30.82 26.64
C ARG A 332 -0.61 -29.60 27.06
N GLN A 333 -1.70 -29.78 27.79
CA GLN A 333 -2.48 -28.66 28.34
C GLN A 333 -1.69 -27.89 29.40
N GLN A 334 -0.97 -28.58 30.29
CA GLN A 334 -0.09 -27.96 31.29
C GLN A 334 1.07 -27.22 30.63
N TYR A 335 1.73 -27.83 29.64
CA TYR A 335 2.80 -27.20 28.87
C TYR A 335 2.33 -25.94 28.14
N LEU A 336 1.12 -25.96 27.56
CA LEU A 336 0.55 -24.78 26.91
C LEU A 336 0.22 -23.65 27.89
N LEU A 337 -0.21 -23.98 29.12
CA LEU A 337 -0.41 -23.00 30.17
C LEU A 337 0.92 -22.37 30.60
N GLU A 338 1.95 -23.19 30.80
CA GLU A 338 3.28 -22.73 31.17
C GLU A 338 3.93 -21.86 30.07
N GLN A 339 3.79 -22.24 28.79
CA GLN A 339 4.22 -21.41 27.67
C GLN A 339 3.48 -20.08 27.60
N ARG A 340 2.18 -20.06 27.92
CA ARG A 340 1.39 -18.83 27.96
C ARG A 340 1.84 -17.90 29.09
N ASP A 341 2.20 -18.45 30.24
CA ASP A 341 2.67 -17.67 31.37
C ASP A 341 4.12 -17.17 31.17
N GLN A 342 5.00 -17.99 30.58
CA GLN A 342 6.33 -17.57 30.13
C GLN A 342 6.26 -16.47 29.05
N LYS A 343 5.28 -16.56 28.13
CA LYS A 343 5.04 -15.51 27.13
C LYS A 343 4.60 -14.21 27.79
N LYS A 344 3.67 -14.26 28.75
CA LYS A 344 3.22 -13.08 29.52
C LYS A 344 4.32 -12.48 30.41
N GLN A 345 5.29 -13.27 30.86
CA GLN A 345 6.46 -12.76 31.58
C GLN A 345 7.42 -12.06 30.61
N ARG A 346 7.70 -12.65 29.45
CA ARG A 346 8.50 -12.00 28.40
C ARG A 346 7.89 -10.69 27.91
N GLU A 347 6.59 -10.68 27.62
CA GLU A 347 5.88 -9.46 27.21
C GLU A 347 5.93 -8.36 28.28
N ARG A 348 5.92 -8.73 29.57
CA ARG A 348 6.07 -7.75 30.67
C ARG A 348 7.50 -7.22 30.78
N GLN A 349 8.49 -8.07 30.56
CA GLN A 349 9.89 -7.70 30.61
C GLN A 349 10.30 -6.84 29.41
N GLU A 350 9.82 -7.18 28.21
CA GLU A 350 9.97 -6.35 27.00
C GLU A 350 9.35 -4.97 27.20
N LEU A 351 8.17 -4.88 27.81
CA LEU A 351 7.52 -3.60 28.08
C LEU A 351 8.29 -2.75 29.11
N GLU A 352 8.95 -3.40 30.09
CA GLU A 352 9.80 -2.72 31.08
C GLU A 352 11.13 -2.28 30.47
N ASP A 353 11.74 -3.10 29.61
CA ASP A 353 12.95 -2.78 28.84
C ASP A 353 12.69 -1.64 27.85
N ASP A 354 11.55 -1.65 27.15
CA ASP A 354 11.11 -0.58 26.23
C ASP A 354 10.88 0.75 26.98
N LEU A 355 10.26 0.70 28.16
CA LEU A 355 10.09 1.89 29.02
C LEU A 355 11.43 2.43 29.51
N THR A 356 12.38 1.55 29.82
CA THR A 356 13.72 1.92 30.28
C THR A 356 14.54 2.52 29.13
N PHE A 357 14.49 1.91 27.95
CA PHE A 357 15.09 2.42 26.72
C PHE A 357 14.51 3.78 26.32
N ALA A 358 13.19 3.94 26.37
CA ALA A 358 12.53 5.22 26.08
C ALA A 358 12.98 6.33 27.03
N ARG A 359 13.11 6.04 28.34
CA ARG A 359 13.63 7.01 29.33
C ARG A 359 15.07 7.39 29.02
N GLN A 360 15.92 6.42 28.67
CA GLN A 360 17.33 6.65 28.35
C GLN A 360 17.46 7.47 27.05
N TYR A 361 16.73 7.11 26.01
CA TYR A 361 16.66 7.82 24.74
C TYR A 361 16.21 9.27 24.91
N HIS A 362 15.16 9.51 25.72
CA HIS A 362 14.72 10.86 26.03
C HIS A 362 15.76 11.67 26.84
N SER A 363 16.53 11.02 27.71
CA SER A 363 17.60 11.68 28.46
C SER A 363 18.79 12.06 27.56
N GLU A 364 19.19 11.18 26.65
CA GLU A 364 20.26 11.40 25.67
C GLU A 364 19.86 12.48 24.65
N ALA A 365 18.60 12.47 24.19
CA ALA A 365 18.06 13.51 23.33
C ALA A 365 18.08 14.89 24.01
N ARG A 366 17.69 14.97 25.30
CA ARG A 366 17.79 16.23 26.07
C ARG A 366 19.24 16.69 26.22
N ALA A 367 20.16 15.77 26.54
CA ALA A 367 21.58 16.09 26.65
C ALA A 367 22.19 16.56 25.32
N ALA A 368 21.80 15.96 24.20
CA ALA A 368 22.22 16.39 22.86
C ALA A 368 21.67 17.78 22.50
N ILE A 369 20.40 18.07 22.81
CA ILE A 369 19.79 19.38 22.60
C ILE A 369 20.52 20.45 23.46
N GLU A 370 20.82 20.15 24.72
CA GLU A 370 21.59 21.07 25.57
C GLU A 370 23.02 21.30 25.05
N ALA A 371 23.70 20.25 24.58
CA ALA A 371 25.03 20.36 23.99
C ALA A 371 25.01 21.23 22.71
N GLN A 372 24.00 21.05 21.86
CA GLN A 372 23.79 21.86 20.66
C GLN A 372 23.50 23.33 21.02
N GLN A 373 22.68 23.58 22.04
CA GLN A 373 22.41 24.94 22.53
C GLN A 373 23.68 25.61 23.07
N ARG A 374 24.53 24.89 23.82
CA ARG A 374 25.83 25.40 24.30
C ARG A 374 26.78 25.71 23.14
N GLN A 375 26.81 24.87 22.11
CA GLN A 375 27.62 25.11 20.91
C GLN A 375 27.13 26.36 20.14
N VAL A 376 25.83 26.52 19.98
CA VAL A 376 25.23 27.71 19.34
C VAL A 376 25.52 28.97 20.16
N GLN A 377 25.46 28.92 21.50
CA GLN A 377 25.84 30.04 22.36
C GLN A 377 27.34 30.37 22.24
N SER A 378 28.21 29.37 22.20
CA SER A 378 29.66 29.54 21.98
C SER A 378 29.96 30.20 20.63
N VAL A 379 29.27 29.81 19.57
CA VAL A 379 29.39 30.42 18.24
C VAL A 379 28.89 31.87 18.26
N ARG A 380 27.76 32.14 18.92
CA ARG A 380 27.25 33.51 19.09
C ARG A 380 28.23 34.41 19.85
N GLN A 381 28.85 33.91 20.93
CA GLN A 381 29.88 34.65 21.66
C GLN A 381 31.14 34.89 20.81
N ARG A 382 31.58 33.90 20.03
CA ARG A 382 32.71 34.07 19.10
C ARG A 382 32.41 35.09 18.01
N ASN A 383 31.21 35.07 17.45
CA ASN A 383 30.78 36.05 16.44
C ASN A 383 30.66 37.46 17.04
N LYS A 384 30.18 37.58 18.28
CA LYS A 384 30.15 38.86 18.99
C LYS A 384 31.57 39.40 19.25
N SER A 385 32.48 38.55 19.73
CA SER A 385 33.89 38.92 19.91
C SER A 385 34.57 39.29 18.60
N PHE A 386 34.25 38.60 17.50
CA PHE A 386 34.76 38.92 16.18
C PHE A 386 34.22 40.27 15.67
N GLN A 387 32.93 40.55 15.90
CA GLN A 387 32.35 41.87 15.58
C GLN A 387 32.95 42.99 16.44
N GLU A 388 33.18 42.76 17.72
CA GLU A 388 33.86 43.72 18.62
C GLU A 388 35.30 44.00 18.14
N LYS A 389 36.04 42.96 17.73
CA LYS A 389 37.39 43.12 17.14
C LYS A 389 37.35 43.86 15.80
N LEU A 390 36.36 43.60 14.96
CA LEU A 390 36.13 44.32 13.70
C LEU A 390 35.83 45.81 13.93
N VAL A 391 35.06 46.13 14.98
CA VAL A 391 34.78 47.53 15.36
C VAL A 391 36.07 48.21 15.84
N VAL A 392 36.89 47.56 16.65
CA VAL A 392 38.21 48.08 17.06
C VAL A 392 39.13 48.27 15.86
N GLN A 393 39.16 47.32 14.93
CA GLN A 393 39.96 47.40 13.70
C GLN A 393 39.49 48.53 12.77
N MET A 394 38.19 48.80 12.72
CA MET A 394 37.60 49.93 12.00
C MET A 394 37.85 51.28 12.68
N ASP A 395 37.93 51.31 14.01
CA ASP A 395 38.27 52.51 14.78
C ASP A 395 39.78 52.82 14.72
N GLU A 396 40.64 51.80 14.71
CA GLU A 396 42.09 51.91 14.45
C GLU A 396 42.35 52.42 13.02
N GLN A 397 41.55 52.00 12.02
CA GLN A 397 41.60 52.56 10.66
C GLN A 397 41.11 54.01 10.56
N ARG A 398 40.27 54.48 11.49
CA ARG A 398 39.77 55.87 11.53
C ARG A 398 40.75 56.83 12.21
N GLN A 399 41.62 56.35 13.09
CA GLN A 399 42.64 57.16 13.75
C GLN A 399 43.98 56.98 13.03
N GLY A 400 44.20 57.76 11.97
CA GLY A 400 45.37 57.63 11.08
C GLY A 400 46.74 57.72 11.76
N GLN A 401 47.26 56.58 12.24
CA GLN A 401 48.66 56.37 12.56
C GLN A 401 49.35 55.46 11.53
N PRO A 402 50.62 55.73 11.17
CA PRO A 402 51.33 55.00 10.12
C PRO A 402 51.81 53.61 10.58
N LEU A 403 51.83 52.68 9.64
CA LEU A 403 52.20 51.27 9.81
C LEU A 403 53.64 51.07 10.32
N SER A 404 53.79 50.26 11.37
CA SER A 404 55.03 49.58 11.74
C SER A 404 55.20 48.28 10.92
N PRO A 405 56.43 47.86 10.54
CA PRO A 405 56.69 46.91 9.47
C PRO A 405 56.66 45.44 9.92
N LEU A 406 55.46 44.94 10.23
CA LEU A 406 55.17 43.52 10.20
C LEU A 406 53.80 43.32 9.55
N HIS A 407 53.74 42.40 8.58
CA HIS A 407 52.58 41.96 7.78
C HIS A 407 52.45 42.60 6.38
N ARG A 408 53.34 42.17 5.48
CA ARG A 408 52.99 42.01 4.05
C ARG A 408 51.90 40.94 3.91
N PRO A 409 51.01 41.00 2.90
CA PRO A 409 50.07 39.93 2.62
C PRO A 409 50.84 38.67 2.23
N ARG A 410 50.73 37.60 3.04
CA ARG A 410 51.02 36.25 2.57
C ARG A 410 49.89 35.82 1.63
N GLU A 411 50.32 35.24 0.53
CA GLU A 411 49.55 34.63 -0.54
C GLU A 411 48.32 33.86 -0.03
N LEU A 412 47.15 34.17 -0.60
CA LEU A 412 45.94 33.35 -0.46
C LEU A 412 46.18 32.02 -1.17
N ASN A 413 46.48 30.98 -0.40
CA ASN A 413 46.41 29.59 -0.84
C ASN A 413 44.96 29.24 -1.19
N MET A 414 44.60 29.36 -2.47
CA MET A 414 43.37 28.78 -3.00
C MET A 414 43.47 27.25 -3.00
N ASN A 415 42.45 26.57 -2.48
CA ASN A 415 42.40 25.11 -2.45
C ASN A 415 42.11 24.55 -3.85
N ASN A 416 42.62 23.36 -4.18
CA ASN A 416 42.53 22.77 -5.52
C ASN A 416 41.09 22.59 -6.03
N HIS A 417 40.13 22.46 -5.11
CA HIS A 417 38.70 22.38 -5.43
C HIS A 417 38.16 23.71 -6.00
N GLU A 418 38.61 24.86 -5.50
CA GLU A 418 38.18 26.18 -5.98
C GLU A 418 38.83 26.53 -7.33
N LYS A 419 40.06 26.05 -7.55
CA LYS A 419 40.73 26.15 -8.86
C LYS A 419 40.02 25.30 -9.92
N ASP A 420 39.59 24.09 -9.57
CA ASP A 420 38.85 23.20 -10.48
C ASP A 420 37.43 23.71 -10.78
N LEU A 421 36.76 24.32 -9.79
CA LEU A 421 35.46 24.94 -9.98
C LEU A 421 35.54 26.15 -10.93
N ASN A 422 36.57 27.00 -10.75
CA ASN A 422 36.78 28.17 -11.59
C ASN A 422 37.22 27.78 -13.01
N ALA A 423 37.99 26.71 -13.18
CA ALA A 423 38.34 26.16 -14.49
C ALA A 423 37.11 25.62 -15.23
N LYS A 424 36.21 24.91 -14.53
CA LYS A 424 34.94 24.41 -15.10
C LYS A 424 33.93 25.52 -15.42
N LEU A 425 33.96 26.62 -14.67
CA LEU A 425 33.14 27.81 -14.93
C LEU A 425 33.65 28.58 -16.16
N LEU A 426 34.97 28.69 -16.34
CA LEU A 426 35.56 29.31 -17.52
C LEU A 426 35.34 28.47 -18.78
N GLN A 427 35.42 27.14 -18.69
CA GLN A 427 35.13 26.25 -19.82
C GLN A 427 33.66 26.31 -20.28
N LYS A 428 32.72 26.56 -19.36
CA LYS A 428 31.30 26.75 -19.69
C LYS A 428 30.96 28.13 -20.27
N LEU A 429 31.87 29.10 -20.19
CA LEU A 429 31.67 30.45 -20.70
C LEU A 429 32.25 30.64 -22.11
N GLU A 430 33.07 29.71 -22.60
CA GLU A 430 33.66 29.76 -23.96
C GLU A 430 32.86 28.98 -25.02
N ASP A 431 31.91 28.12 -24.63
CA ASP A 431 31.02 27.41 -25.57
C ASP A 431 29.79 28.25 -25.95
N GLY A 432 30.01 29.23 -26.81
CA GLY A 432 28.98 30.10 -27.38
C GLY A 432 28.33 29.52 -28.64
N ASP A 433 27.56 28.42 -28.53
CA ASP A 433 26.51 28.09 -29.50
C ASP A 433 25.50 27.06 -28.93
N MET A 434 24.45 27.55 -28.27
CA MET A 434 23.34 26.72 -27.75
C MET A 434 22.00 27.35 -28.13
N GLY A 435 21.70 27.31 -29.44
CA GLY A 435 20.45 27.83 -29.99
C GLY A 435 19.73 26.91 -30.97
N GLN A 436 20.17 25.66 -31.20
CA GLN A 436 19.51 24.77 -32.18
C GLN A 436 19.82 23.26 -32.07
N LYS A 437 20.19 22.73 -30.90
CA LYS A 437 20.53 21.30 -30.70
C LYS A 437 19.61 20.49 -29.78
N HIS A 438 18.50 21.05 -29.30
CA HIS A 438 17.62 20.34 -28.35
C HIS A 438 16.59 19.39 -29.01
N HIS A 439 16.53 19.29 -30.34
CA HIS A 439 15.63 18.34 -31.02
C HIS A 439 16.33 17.09 -31.59
N ASN A 440 17.66 17.05 -31.63
CA ASN A 440 18.42 15.90 -32.14
C ASN A 440 19.22 15.11 -31.09
N GLN A 441 19.35 15.62 -29.86
CA GLN A 441 20.08 14.92 -28.79
C GLN A 441 19.39 13.63 -28.35
N HIS A 442 18.06 13.53 -28.43
CA HIS A 442 17.36 12.31 -28.02
C HIS A 442 17.59 11.16 -29.03
N SER A 443 17.72 11.47 -30.32
CA SER A 443 18.07 10.53 -31.38
C SER A 443 19.56 10.13 -31.37
N GLU A 444 20.49 11.06 -31.07
CA GLU A 444 21.92 10.74 -30.95
C GLU A 444 22.23 9.93 -29.67
N GLN A 445 21.54 10.21 -28.56
CA GLN A 445 21.71 9.47 -27.30
C GLN A 445 21.17 8.03 -27.42
N LEU A 446 20.10 7.83 -28.20
CA LEU A 446 19.60 6.50 -28.58
C LEU A 446 20.55 5.75 -29.53
N GLN A 447 21.28 6.45 -30.40
CA GLN A 447 22.31 5.85 -31.26
C GLN A 447 23.59 5.49 -30.50
N LEU A 448 23.97 6.28 -29.49
CA LEU A 448 25.11 6.01 -28.59
C LEU A 448 24.84 4.84 -27.62
N GLU A 449 23.61 4.68 -27.13
CA GLU A 449 23.22 3.51 -26.31
C GLU A 449 23.18 2.19 -27.11
N ALA A 450 23.05 2.27 -28.44
CA ALA A 450 22.99 1.11 -29.33
C ALA A 450 24.38 0.58 -29.76
N MET A 451 25.46 1.31 -29.48
CA MET A 451 26.81 0.82 -29.71
C MET A 451 27.30 0.09 -28.46
N ALA A 452 27.41 -1.24 -28.54
CA ALA A 452 28.14 -1.99 -27.54
C ALA A 452 29.53 -1.33 -27.37
N PRO A 453 29.96 -1.01 -26.14
CA PRO A 453 31.28 -0.43 -25.96
C PRO A 453 32.30 -1.38 -26.58
N ALA A 454 33.22 -0.84 -27.38
CA ALA A 454 34.21 -1.62 -28.15
C ALA A 454 35.05 -2.55 -27.24
N VAL A 455 35.10 -2.24 -25.95
CA VAL A 455 35.64 -3.10 -24.89
C VAL A 455 34.54 -3.33 -23.84
N PRO A 456 34.23 -4.59 -23.47
CA PRO A 456 33.30 -4.87 -22.38
C PRO A 456 33.69 -4.14 -21.08
N PRO A 457 32.72 -3.66 -20.29
CA PRO A 457 33.03 -2.99 -19.03
C PRO A 457 33.72 -3.93 -18.04
N VAL A 458 34.60 -3.38 -17.20
CA VAL A 458 35.23 -4.11 -16.11
C VAL A 458 34.18 -4.41 -15.04
N ALA A 459 34.10 -5.67 -14.58
CA ALA A 459 33.21 -6.06 -13.50
C ALA A 459 33.63 -5.39 -12.18
N THR A 460 32.67 -4.90 -11.42
CA THR A 460 32.91 -4.22 -10.14
C THR A 460 32.03 -4.81 -9.04
N THR A 461 32.42 -4.61 -7.78
CA THR A 461 31.50 -4.74 -6.64
C THR A 461 30.50 -3.58 -6.61
N SER A 462 29.49 -3.65 -5.75
CA SER A 462 28.42 -2.65 -5.63
C SER A 462 28.90 -1.23 -5.31
N ASN A 463 30.07 -1.09 -4.67
CA ASN A 463 30.72 0.20 -4.41
C ASN A 463 31.60 0.71 -5.56
N GLY A 464 31.60 0.03 -6.72
CA GLY A 464 32.36 0.42 -7.91
C GLY A 464 33.83 0.01 -7.93
N ALA A 465 34.31 -0.75 -6.94
CA ALA A 465 35.68 -1.26 -6.97
C ALA A 465 35.84 -2.38 -8.02
N PRO A 466 36.87 -2.34 -8.88
CA PRO A 466 37.06 -3.37 -9.91
C PRO A 466 37.42 -4.71 -9.29
N LEU A 467 36.90 -5.79 -9.88
CA LEU A 467 37.23 -7.15 -9.47
C LEU A 467 38.58 -7.58 -10.06
N PRO A 468 39.42 -8.30 -9.29
CA PRO A 468 40.64 -8.87 -9.82
C PRO A 468 40.34 -10.00 -10.81
N PRO A 469 41.35 -10.44 -11.60
CA PRO A 469 41.24 -11.70 -12.34
C PRO A 469 40.75 -12.83 -11.42
N THR A 470 39.85 -13.67 -11.91
CA THR A 470 39.18 -14.77 -11.16
C THR A 470 38.25 -14.35 -10.01
N GLY A 471 38.03 -13.05 -9.77
CA GLY A 471 37.15 -12.56 -8.69
C GLY A 471 35.68 -12.97 -8.77
N LEU A 472 35.24 -13.55 -9.90
CA LEU A 472 33.90 -14.15 -10.08
C LEU A 472 33.92 -15.67 -10.25
N THR A 473 35.10 -16.29 -10.25
CA THR A 473 35.26 -17.74 -10.47
C THR A 473 35.92 -18.46 -9.29
N ALA A 474 36.46 -17.71 -8.32
CA ALA A 474 37.08 -18.25 -7.12
C ALA A 474 36.84 -17.31 -5.93
N SER A 475 36.47 -17.89 -4.79
CA SER A 475 36.43 -17.19 -3.50
C SER A 475 37.81 -17.18 -2.85
N ALA A 476 38.11 -16.17 -2.06
CA ALA A 476 39.33 -16.13 -1.27
C ALA A 476 39.28 -17.15 -0.13
N THR A 477 40.35 -17.92 0.01
CA THR A 477 40.50 -18.97 1.03
C THR A 477 41.84 -18.87 1.75
N ALA A 478 41.93 -19.42 2.97
CA ALA A 478 43.18 -19.54 3.72
C ALA A 478 44.07 -20.68 3.17
N GLY A 479 44.60 -20.47 1.96
CA GLY A 479 45.33 -21.47 1.16
C GLY A 479 44.41 -22.22 0.17
N PRO A 480 44.96 -22.94 -0.83
CA PRO A 480 44.16 -23.50 -1.95
C PRO A 480 43.07 -24.50 -1.57
N ARG A 481 43.16 -25.10 -0.38
CA ARG A 481 42.17 -26.05 0.18
C ARG A 481 41.72 -25.64 1.59
N GLY A 482 41.99 -24.40 1.98
CA GLY A 482 41.59 -23.85 3.26
C GLY A 482 40.14 -23.36 3.25
N PRO A 483 39.62 -22.94 4.41
CA PRO A 483 38.29 -22.34 4.50
C PRO A 483 38.23 -21.00 3.76
N ILE A 484 37.01 -20.60 3.34
CA ILE A 484 36.74 -19.25 2.83
C ILE A 484 36.98 -18.23 3.95
N VAL A 485 37.48 -17.06 3.56
CA VAL A 485 37.72 -15.95 4.50
C VAL A 485 36.62 -14.89 4.41
N LEU A 486 36.18 -14.37 5.55
CA LEU A 486 35.12 -13.36 5.63
C LEU A 486 35.49 -12.02 4.95
N GLN A 487 36.79 -11.75 4.78
CA GLN A 487 37.28 -10.55 4.09
C GLN A 487 37.02 -10.53 2.57
N ASP A 488 36.55 -11.64 1.99
CA ASP A 488 36.14 -11.67 0.58
C ASP A 488 34.85 -10.88 0.37
N PHE A 489 35.00 -9.56 0.27
CA PHE A 489 33.88 -8.64 0.10
C PHE A 489 33.10 -8.91 -1.19
N ALA A 490 33.77 -9.30 -2.29
CA ALA A 490 33.11 -9.58 -3.56
C ALA A 490 32.16 -10.77 -3.45
N LEU A 491 32.57 -11.84 -2.76
CA LEU A 491 31.69 -12.97 -2.45
C LEU A 491 30.48 -12.54 -1.61
N LEU A 492 30.72 -11.80 -0.53
CA LEU A 492 29.65 -11.38 0.39
C LEU A 492 28.64 -10.45 -0.29
N ASP A 493 29.13 -9.46 -1.03
CA ASP A 493 28.31 -8.49 -1.77
C ASP A 493 27.44 -9.19 -2.84
N HIS A 494 28.05 -10.11 -3.61
CA HIS A 494 27.36 -10.87 -4.65
C HIS A 494 26.24 -11.76 -4.08
N LEU A 495 26.54 -12.56 -3.05
CA LEU A 495 25.55 -13.44 -2.42
C LEU A 495 24.46 -12.65 -1.70
N ALA A 496 24.79 -11.57 -1.00
CA ALA A 496 23.81 -10.79 -0.26
C ALA A 496 22.78 -10.10 -1.17
N HIS A 497 23.18 -9.68 -2.37
CA HIS A 497 22.26 -9.16 -3.37
C HIS A 497 21.39 -10.28 -3.97
N PHE A 498 21.98 -11.42 -4.34
CA PHE A 498 21.26 -12.59 -4.85
C PHE A 498 20.12 -13.03 -3.91
N ASP A 499 20.42 -13.10 -2.60
CA ASP A 499 19.44 -13.47 -1.56
C ASP A 499 18.25 -12.50 -1.46
N ARG A 500 18.36 -11.29 -2.03
CA ARG A 500 17.37 -10.20 -1.94
C ARG A 500 16.74 -9.82 -3.27
N GLU A 501 16.95 -10.61 -4.32
CA GLU A 501 16.36 -10.33 -5.64
C GLU A 501 14.82 -10.44 -5.64
N ARG A 502 14.24 -11.27 -4.76
CA ARG A 502 12.79 -11.49 -4.73
C ARG A 502 12.11 -10.44 -3.86
N ILE A 503 11.11 -9.78 -4.44
CA ILE A 503 10.11 -8.98 -3.73
C ILE A 503 8.80 -9.78 -3.62
N PRO A 504 7.86 -9.40 -2.73
CA PRO A 504 6.55 -10.03 -2.73
C PRO A 504 5.90 -9.92 -4.13
N GLU A 505 5.31 -11.01 -4.61
CA GLU A 505 4.48 -10.94 -5.83
C GLU A 505 3.21 -10.12 -5.57
N ARG A 506 2.49 -9.75 -6.64
CA ARG A 506 1.14 -9.18 -6.45
C ARG A 506 0.23 -10.25 -5.85
N VAL A 507 -0.51 -9.90 -4.79
CA VAL A 507 -1.43 -10.84 -4.12
C VAL A 507 -2.46 -11.46 -5.08
N VAL A 508 -2.85 -10.71 -6.10
CA VAL A 508 -3.65 -11.15 -7.25
C VAL A 508 -2.94 -10.72 -8.53
N HIS A 509 -3.18 -11.41 -9.64
CA HIS A 509 -2.55 -11.07 -10.91
C HIS A 509 -1.00 -11.14 -10.89
N ALA A 510 -0.44 -12.12 -10.17
CA ALA A 510 0.99 -12.31 -10.03
C ALA A 510 1.67 -12.61 -11.37
N LYS A 511 1.17 -13.62 -12.12
CA LYS A 511 1.68 -13.97 -13.45
C LYS A 511 1.18 -13.00 -14.52
N GLY A 512 2.08 -12.44 -15.33
CA GLY A 512 1.69 -11.49 -16.38
C GLY A 512 2.80 -11.10 -17.35
N ALA A 513 2.44 -10.29 -18.33
CA ALA A 513 3.34 -9.70 -19.33
C ALA A 513 3.13 -8.19 -19.38
N GLY A 514 4.18 -7.44 -19.74
CA GLY A 514 4.09 -5.99 -19.89
C GLY A 514 4.67 -5.54 -21.23
N ALA A 515 4.11 -4.46 -21.77
CA ALA A 515 4.57 -3.81 -22.99
C ALA A 515 4.25 -2.31 -22.94
N PHE A 516 4.89 -1.55 -23.82
CA PHE A 516 4.78 -0.10 -23.90
C PHE A 516 4.37 0.33 -25.31
N GLY A 517 3.84 1.54 -25.41
CA GLY A 517 3.57 2.17 -26.69
C GLY A 517 2.87 3.50 -26.50
N TYR A 518 1.78 3.73 -27.25
CA TYR A 518 1.03 4.98 -27.16
C TYR A 518 -0.49 4.76 -27.31
N PHE A 519 -1.24 5.71 -26.77
CA PHE A 519 -2.64 5.91 -27.07
C PHE A 519 -2.80 7.12 -27.98
N GLU A 520 -3.55 6.98 -29.06
CA GLU A 520 -3.81 8.00 -30.08
C GLU A 520 -5.30 8.32 -30.13
N VAL A 521 -5.68 9.60 -29.97
CA VAL A 521 -7.08 10.03 -30.13
C VAL A 521 -7.46 10.01 -31.61
N THR A 522 -8.56 9.35 -31.97
CA THR A 522 -9.05 9.29 -33.37
C THR A 522 -10.32 10.10 -33.57
N HIS A 523 -11.09 10.37 -32.51
CA HIS A 523 -12.38 11.05 -32.58
C HIS A 523 -12.46 12.22 -31.58
N GLU A 524 -13.02 13.35 -32.02
CA GLU A 524 -13.15 14.57 -31.20
C GLU A 524 -14.32 14.51 -30.20
N SER A 525 -15.31 13.65 -30.45
CA SER A 525 -16.57 13.55 -29.69
C SER A 525 -16.38 13.37 -28.19
N VAL A 526 -15.27 12.74 -27.77
CA VAL A 526 -14.94 12.49 -26.36
C VAL A 526 -14.80 13.77 -25.53
N THR A 527 -14.39 14.89 -26.14
CA THR A 527 -14.22 16.20 -25.45
C THR A 527 -15.54 16.77 -24.92
N LYS A 528 -16.68 16.31 -25.46
CA LYS A 528 -18.01 16.65 -24.95
C LYS A 528 -18.26 16.09 -23.55
N TYR A 529 -17.60 14.99 -23.21
CA TYR A 529 -17.81 14.24 -21.98
C TYR A 529 -16.70 14.47 -20.95
N THR A 530 -15.48 14.78 -21.39
CA THR A 530 -14.32 14.93 -20.50
C THR A 530 -13.41 16.09 -20.89
N SER A 531 -12.85 16.75 -19.88
CA SER A 531 -11.81 17.77 -19.97
C SER A 531 -10.39 17.20 -19.88
N ALA A 532 -10.25 15.88 -19.71
CA ALA A 532 -8.96 15.25 -19.51
C ALA A 532 -8.06 15.44 -20.72
N LYS A 533 -6.88 16.04 -20.51
CA LYS A 533 -6.07 16.53 -21.63
C LYS A 533 -5.59 15.46 -22.59
N LEU A 534 -5.43 14.21 -22.18
CA LEU A 534 -5.05 13.14 -23.12
C LEU A 534 -6.05 12.96 -24.27
N PHE A 535 -7.31 13.41 -24.10
CA PHE A 535 -8.38 13.36 -25.09
C PHE A 535 -8.59 14.69 -25.85
N SER A 536 -7.72 15.70 -25.63
CA SER A 536 -7.98 17.09 -26.04
C SER A 536 -8.05 17.32 -27.55
N SER A 537 -7.40 16.50 -28.37
CA SER A 537 -7.33 16.71 -29.81
C SER A 537 -7.07 15.40 -30.56
N VAL A 538 -7.72 15.24 -31.70
CA VAL A 538 -7.45 14.13 -32.63
C VAL A 538 -5.99 14.13 -33.06
N GLY A 539 -5.39 12.94 -33.15
CA GLY A 539 -3.97 12.75 -33.45
C GLY A 539 -3.03 12.91 -32.25
N LYS A 540 -3.53 13.38 -31.09
CA LYS A 540 -2.70 13.46 -29.88
C LYS A 540 -2.27 12.06 -29.44
N ARG A 541 -0.97 11.89 -29.22
CA ARG A 541 -0.37 10.65 -28.71
C ARG A 541 0.06 10.82 -27.26
N THR A 542 -0.37 9.89 -26.43
CA THR A 542 0.01 9.81 -25.01
C THR A 542 0.80 8.51 -24.81
N PRO A 543 2.03 8.55 -24.28
CA PRO A 543 2.77 7.32 -23.97
C PRO A 543 2.01 6.46 -22.98
N VAL A 544 2.11 5.13 -23.13
CA VAL A 544 1.46 4.18 -22.23
C VAL A 544 2.38 3.03 -21.80
N ALA A 545 2.07 2.48 -20.62
CA ALA A 545 2.53 1.16 -20.19
C ALA A 545 1.30 0.27 -19.96
N VAL A 546 1.35 -0.96 -20.45
CA VAL A 546 0.28 -1.94 -20.29
C VAL A 546 0.83 -3.18 -19.61
N ARG A 547 0.04 -3.74 -18.69
CA ARG A 547 0.31 -5.06 -18.12
C ARG A 547 -0.93 -5.94 -18.24
N PHE A 548 -0.70 -7.12 -18.81
CA PHE A 548 -1.64 -8.22 -18.85
C PHE A 548 -1.29 -9.27 -17.80
N SER A 549 -2.27 -10.06 -17.37
CA SER A 549 -2.04 -11.09 -16.34
C SER A 549 -3.18 -12.11 -16.25
N THR A 550 -2.92 -13.27 -15.65
CA THR A 550 -3.96 -14.11 -15.04
C THR A 550 -4.37 -13.50 -13.67
N VAL A 551 -5.10 -14.21 -12.80
CA VAL A 551 -5.59 -13.69 -11.51
C VAL A 551 -5.20 -14.57 -10.32
N GLY A 552 -5.63 -15.84 -10.32
CA GLY A 552 -5.58 -16.72 -9.15
C GLY A 552 -4.22 -17.39 -8.93
N GLY A 553 -3.48 -17.61 -10.02
CA GLY A 553 -2.14 -18.23 -10.01
C GLY A 553 -1.04 -17.32 -9.46
N GLU A 554 -0.01 -17.96 -8.88
CA GLU A 554 1.23 -17.32 -8.42
C GLU A 554 2.19 -17.04 -9.60
N GLN A 555 3.32 -16.39 -9.37
CA GLN A 555 4.27 -15.96 -10.42
C GLN A 555 4.76 -17.11 -11.33
N GLY A 556 4.84 -18.35 -10.82
CA GLY A 556 5.27 -19.52 -11.59
C GLY A 556 4.12 -20.33 -12.22
N SER A 557 2.88 -19.83 -12.19
CA SER A 557 1.72 -20.49 -12.81
C SER A 557 1.71 -20.35 -14.34
N ALA A 558 0.94 -21.19 -15.02
CA ALA A 558 0.81 -21.16 -16.48
C ALA A 558 -0.14 -20.05 -16.98
N ASP A 559 0.15 -19.50 -18.15
CA ASP A 559 -0.64 -18.44 -18.79
C ASP A 559 -1.97 -18.95 -19.37
N THR A 560 -1.98 -20.16 -19.95
CA THR A 560 -3.13 -20.74 -20.70
C THR A 560 -4.09 -21.51 -19.79
N VAL A 561 -4.47 -20.89 -18.67
CA VAL A 561 -5.45 -21.45 -17.72
C VAL A 561 -6.78 -20.70 -17.77
N ARG A 562 -7.86 -21.35 -17.35
CA ARG A 562 -9.17 -20.69 -17.21
C ARG A 562 -9.14 -19.70 -16.06
N ASP A 563 -9.18 -18.42 -16.38
CA ASP A 563 -9.10 -17.32 -15.42
C ASP A 563 -9.55 -16.03 -16.13
N PRO A 564 -10.04 -14.98 -15.44
CA PRO A 564 -10.06 -13.66 -16.06
C PRO A 564 -8.64 -13.23 -16.45
N ARG A 565 -8.53 -12.24 -17.34
CA ARG A 565 -7.24 -11.60 -17.63
C ARG A 565 -7.23 -10.15 -17.17
N GLY A 566 -6.19 -9.77 -16.46
CA GLY A 566 -5.90 -8.35 -16.18
C GLY A 566 -5.56 -7.63 -17.47
N PHE A 567 -6.03 -6.40 -17.61
CA PHE A 567 -5.67 -5.49 -18.69
C PHE A 567 -5.55 -4.09 -18.10
N ALA A 568 -4.40 -3.81 -17.49
CA ALA A 568 -4.12 -2.54 -16.83
C ALA A 568 -3.33 -1.62 -17.75
N ILE A 569 -3.79 -0.38 -17.91
CA ILE A 569 -3.17 0.64 -18.76
C ILE A 569 -2.81 1.85 -17.91
N LYS A 570 -1.57 2.31 -18.02
CA LYS A 570 -1.07 3.57 -17.44
C LYS A 570 -0.82 4.54 -18.58
N PHE A 571 -1.48 5.69 -18.55
CA PHE A 571 -1.30 6.79 -19.47
C PHE A 571 -0.41 7.84 -18.82
N TYR A 572 0.73 8.12 -19.42
CA TYR A 572 1.66 9.13 -18.94
C TYR A 572 1.26 10.51 -19.49
N THR A 573 0.26 11.13 -18.88
CA THR A 573 -0.29 12.42 -19.33
C THR A 573 0.52 13.59 -18.78
N GLU A 574 0.32 14.77 -19.38
CA GLU A 574 0.86 16.03 -18.87
C GLU A 574 0.18 16.54 -17.59
N GLU A 575 -0.83 15.84 -17.07
CA GLU A 575 -1.50 16.16 -15.80
C GLU A 575 -1.22 15.10 -14.72
N GLY A 576 -0.24 14.23 -14.97
CA GLY A 576 0.09 13.09 -14.14
C GLY A 576 -0.30 11.78 -14.80
N ASN A 577 -0.08 10.67 -14.08
CA ASN A 577 -0.45 9.36 -14.60
C ASN A 577 -1.96 9.14 -14.40
N TRP A 578 -2.64 8.69 -15.46
CA TRP A 578 -3.97 8.09 -15.35
C TRP A 578 -3.85 6.58 -15.48
N ASP A 579 -4.38 5.82 -14.54
CA ASP A 579 -4.36 4.36 -14.57
C ASP A 579 -5.77 3.79 -14.74
N LEU A 580 -6.05 3.22 -15.92
CA LEU A 580 -7.26 2.45 -16.16
C LEU A 580 -6.97 0.97 -15.95
N VAL A 581 -7.25 0.50 -14.74
CA VAL A 581 -6.91 -0.86 -14.30
C VAL A 581 -8.05 -1.83 -14.58
N GLY A 582 -8.14 -2.23 -15.84
CA GLY A 582 -9.21 -3.06 -16.38
C GLY A 582 -8.96 -4.57 -16.33
N ASN A 583 -9.92 -5.30 -16.90
CA ASN A 583 -9.86 -6.74 -17.17
C ASN A 583 -10.33 -7.04 -18.60
N ASN A 584 -10.19 -8.29 -19.05
CA ASN A 584 -10.75 -8.77 -20.32
C ASN A 584 -12.26 -9.04 -20.29
N THR A 585 -12.94 -8.64 -19.21
CA THR A 585 -14.37 -8.79 -19.00
C THR A 585 -15.02 -7.44 -18.62
N PRO A 586 -16.23 -7.14 -19.13
CA PRO A 586 -16.95 -5.92 -18.78
C PRO A 586 -17.53 -5.92 -17.36
N ILE A 587 -17.49 -7.06 -16.65
CA ILE A 587 -18.13 -7.26 -15.36
C ILE A 587 -17.17 -7.93 -14.36
N PHE A 588 -17.59 -8.04 -13.10
CA PHE A 588 -16.86 -8.77 -12.08
C PHE A 588 -17.77 -9.73 -11.29
N PHE A 589 -17.18 -10.60 -10.47
CA PHE A 589 -17.89 -11.64 -9.70
C PHE A 589 -18.73 -11.06 -8.55
N ILE A 590 -18.28 -9.98 -7.94
CA ILE A 590 -18.91 -9.43 -6.74
C ILE A 590 -19.10 -7.93 -6.90
N ARG A 591 -20.07 -7.39 -6.18
CA ARG A 591 -20.47 -5.97 -6.22
C ARG A 591 -20.17 -5.18 -4.94
N ASP A 592 -19.50 -5.80 -3.97
CA ASP A 592 -19.10 -5.16 -2.72
C ASP A 592 -17.68 -5.60 -2.32
N PRO A 593 -16.75 -4.65 -2.07
CA PRO A 593 -15.34 -4.95 -1.89
C PRO A 593 -15.04 -5.74 -0.61
N ILE A 594 -15.95 -5.74 0.38
CA ILE A 594 -15.74 -6.51 1.61
C ILE A 594 -15.64 -8.03 1.35
N LEU A 595 -16.26 -8.51 0.27
CA LEU A 595 -16.21 -9.92 -0.14
C LEU A 595 -14.96 -10.25 -0.97
N PHE A 596 -14.19 -9.25 -1.41
CA PHE A 596 -13.06 -9.47 -2.31
C PHE A 596 -11.98 -10.38 -1.73
N PRO A 597 -11.51 -10.22 -0.47
CA PRO A 597 -10.54 -11.14 0.11
C PRO A 597 -11.06 -12.58 0.18
N SER A 598 -12.31 -12.78 0.60
CA SER A 598 -12.94 -14.10 0.65
C SER A 598 -13.04 -14.74 -0.74
N PHE A 599 -13.47 -13.98 -1.74
CA PHE A 599 -13.50 -14.43 -3.13
C PHE A 599 -12.11 -14.85 -3.59
N ILE A 600 -11.09 -14.00 -3.42
CA ILE A 600 -9.71 -14.32 -3.85
C ILE A 600 -9.15 -15.55 -3.13
N HIS A 601 -9.41 -15.73 -1.83
CA HIS A 601 -9.02 -16.94 -1.11
C HIS A 601 -9.60 -18.20 -1.76
N THR A 602 -10.86 -18.14 -2.20
CA THR A 602 -11.53 -19.29 -2.83
C THR A 602 -10.94 -19.67 -4.19
N GLN A 603 -10.33 -18.70 -4.89
CA GLN A 603 -9.63 -18.94 -6.17
C GLN A 603 -8.17 -19.35 -5.98
N LYS A 604 -7.67 -19.33 -4.74
CA LYS A 604 -6.30 -19.68 -4.37
C LYS A 604 -6.27 -21.03 -3.66
N ARG A 605 -5.38 -21.16 -2.69
CA ARG A 605 -4.99 -22.43 -2.10
C ARG A 605 -5.71 -22.63 -0.77
N LEU A 606 -6.21 -23.84 -0.54
CA LEU A 606 -6.78 -24.23 0.73
C LEU A 606 -5.70 -24.14 1.83
N PRO A 607 -5.95 -23.50 2.98
CA PRO A 607 -4.90 -23.24 3.98
C PRO A 607 -4.21 -24.50 4.54
N SER A 608 -4.93 -25.60 4.68
CA SER A 608 -4.41 -26.84 5.29
C SER A 608 -3.52 -27.65 4.35
N THR A 609 -3.83 -27.65 3.05
CA THR A 609 -3.17 -28.52 2.06
C THR A 609 -2.31 -27.76 1.07
N HIS A 610 -2.50 -26.44 0.97
CA HIS A 610 -1.88 -25.58 -0.04
C HIS A 610 -2.24 -25.96 -1.50
N LEU A 611 -3.30 -26.75 -1.71
CA LEU A 611 -3.80 -27.15 -3.02
C LEU A 611 -4.95 -26.24 -3.48
N LYS A 612 -5.19 -26.16 -4.79
CA LYS A 612 -6.46 -25.61 -5.31
C LYS A 612 -7.61 -26.54 -4.92
N ASP A 613 -8.78 -25.97 -4.63
CA ASP A 613 -9.92 -26.71 -4.10
C ASP A 613 -11.22 -26.26 -4.79
N ASP A 614 -11.74 -27.12 -5.66
CA ASP A 614 -12.99 -26.85 -6.40
C ASP A 614 -14.18 -26.70 -5.45
N ASN A 615 -14.21 -27.44 -4.33
CA ASN A 615 -15.32 -27.35 -3.39
C ASN A 615 -15.36 -25.95 -2.73
N MET A 616 -14.21 -25.38 -2.34
CA MET A 616 -14.10 -24.02 -1.79
C MET A 616 -14.56 -22.96 -2.80
N MET A 617 -14.14 -23.08 -4.06
CA MET A 617 -14.55 -22.18 -5.15
C MET A 617 -16.07 -22.25 -5.37
N TRP A 618 -16.60 -23.45 -5.59
CA TRP A 618 -18.01 -23.66 -5.90
C TRP A 618 -18.94 -23.40 -4.71
N ASP A 619 -18.47 -23.61 -3.47
CA ASP A 619 -19.24 -23.26 -2.27
C ASP A 619 -19.49 -21.75 -2.23
N PHE A 620 -18.45 -20.93 -2.43
CA PHE A 620 -18.59 -19.48 -2.50
C PHE A 620 -19.48 -19.04 -3.67
N PHE A 621 -19.24 -19.52 -4.90
CA PHE A 621 -20.06 -19.17 -6.07
C PHE A 621 -21.54 -19.51 -5.87
N SER A 622 -21.82 -20.69 -5.33
CA SER A 622 -23.20 -21.12 -5.13
C SER A 622 -23.91 -20.40 -3.97
N LEU A 623 -23.18 -19.91 -2.96
CA LEU A 623 -23.72 -19.08 -1.87
C LEU A 623 -23.88 -17.60 -2.26
N ARG A 624 -23.10 -17.12 -3.24
CA ARG A 624 -23.08 -15.73 -3.72
C ARG A 624 -23.57 -15.66 -5.17
N PRO A 625 -24.89 -15.69 -5.41
CA PRO A 625 -25.46 -15.72 -6.76
C PRO A 625 -25.09 -14.51 -7.62
N GLU A 626 -24.65 -13.39 -7.04
CA GLU A 626 -24.11 -12.25 -7.79
C GLU A 626 -22.89 -12.60 -8.67
N THR A 627 -22.19 -13.70 -8.35
CA THR A 627 -21.04 -14.22 -9.11
C THR A 627 -21.42 -14.81 -10.46
N LEU A 628 -22.69 -15.17 -10.65
CA LEU A 628 -23.15 -16.00 -11.75
C LEU A 628 -22.88 -15.42 -13.14
N HIS A 629 -22.97 -14.09 -13.29
CA HIS A 629 -22.74 -13.45 -14.59
C HIS A 629 -21.30 -13.58 -15.05
N GLN A 630 -20.35 -13.19 -14.19
CA GLN A 630 -18.93 -13.33 -14.48
C GLN A 630 -18.48 -14.80 -14.49
N GLN A 631 -19.08 -15.66 -13.68
CA GLN A 631 -18.83 -17.10 -13.73
C GLN A 631 -19.23 -17.68 -15.09
N THR A 632 -20.41 -17.32 -15.61
CA THR A 632 -20.86 -17.76 -16.93
C THR A 632 -19.94 -17.25 -18.05
N PHE A 633 -19.44 -16.01 -17.93
CA PHE A 633 -18.41 -15.50 -18.85
C PHE A 633 -17.09 -16.28 -18.74
N LEU A 634 -16.61 -16.55 -17.52
CA LEU A 634 -15.37 -17.26 -17.24
C LEU A 634 -15.37 -18.69 -17.81
N PHE A 635 -16.50 -19.40 -17.69
CA PHE A 635 -16.62 -20.77 -18.19
C PHE A 635 -17.01 -20.85 -19.68
N SER A 636 -17.28 -19.72 -20.32
CA SER A 636 -17.36 -19.65 -21.79
C SER A 636 -15.97 -19.81 -22.44
N ASP A 637 -15.92 -19.80 -23.77
CA ASP A 637 -14.66 -19.88 -24.53
C ASP A 637 -13.70 -18.73 -24.15
N ARG A 638 -14.23 -17.55 -23.79
CA ARG A 638 -13.42 -16.37 -23.40
C ARG A 638 -12.66 -16.53 -22.08
N GLY A 639 -12.85 -17.64 -21.37
CA GLY A 639 -12.09 -17.97 -20.17
C GLY A 639 -10.62 -18.31 -20.44
N ILE A 640 -10.28 -18.68 -21.67
CA ILE A 640 -8.91 -19.03 -22.09
C ILE A 640 -8.61 -18.35 -23.43
N PRO A 641 -8.34 -17.03 -23.43
CA PRO A 641 -7.95 -16.35 -24.66
C PRO A 641 -6.63 -16.91 -25.20
N ASP A 642 -6.47 -16.88 -26.51
CA ASP A 642 -5.23 -17.27 -27.17
C ASP A 642 -4.26 -16.09 -27.16
N GLY A 643 -3.38 -16.06 -26.15
CA GLY A 643 -2.48 -14.94 -25.92
C GLY A 643 -3.21 -13.68 -25.43
N PHE A 644 -2.43 -12.64 -25.11
CA PHE A 644 -3.01 -11.38 -24.64
C PHE A 644 -3.54 -10.49 -25.77
N ARG A 645 -3.10 -10.71 -27.01
CA ARG A 645 -3.44 -9.85 -28.17
C ARG A 645 -4.85 -10.10 -28.71
N HIS A 646 -5.40 -11.30 -28.49
CA HIS A 646 -6.70 -11.73 -29.02
C HIS A 646 -7.85 -11.63 -28.02
N MET A 647 -7.73 -10.73 -27.03
CA MET A 647 -8.80 -10.43 -26.07
C MET A 647 -9.13 -8.95 -26.04
N ASN A 648 -10.37 -8.61 -25.71
CA ASN A 648 -10.75 -7.24 -25.40
C ASN A 648 -10.22 -6.81 -24.03
N GLY A 649 -10.21 -5.50 -23.77
CA GLY A 649 -10.06 -4.89 -22.45
C GLY A 649 -11.28 -4.07 -22.08
N TYR A 650 -11.54 -3.92 -20.79
CA TYR A 650 -12.66 -3.14 -20.27
C TYR A 650 -12.26 -2.48 -18.96
N GLY A 651 -12.72 -1.25 -18.75
CA GLY A 651 -12.64 -0.63 -17.41
C GLY A 651 -13.50 -1.36 -16.36
N SER A 652 -14.48 -2.14 -16.83
CA SER A 652 -15.52 -2.87 -16.10
C SER A 652 -16.46 -1.96 -15.30
N HIS A 653 -15.91 -1.14 -14.40
CA HIS A 653 -16.64 -0.18 -13.59
C HIS A 653 -17.25 0.95 -14.42
N THR A 654 -18.29 1.55 -13.87
CA THR A 654 -18.78 2.86 -14.31
C THR A 654 -17.84 3.92 -13.74
N PHE A 655 -17.44 4.88 -14.56
CA PHE A 655 -16.65 6.05 -14.16
C PHE A 655 -17.47 7.32 -14.37
N VAL A 656 -16.98 8.44 -13.85
CA VAL A 656 -17.52 9.77 -14.08
C VAL A 656 -16.53 10.52 -14.97
N ASN A 657 -17.01 11.11 -16.05
CA ASN A 657 -16.26 12.06 -16.84
C ASN A 657 -16.87 13.46 -16.68
N LEU A 658 -16.01 14.47 -16.56
CA LEU A 658 -16.39 15.88 -16.41
C LEU A 658 -15.82 16.69 -17.56
N ASN A 659 -16.69 17.36 -18.32
CA ASN A 659 -16.25 18.26 -19.37
C ASN A 659 -15.78 19.62 -18.81
N THR A 660 -15.38 20.54 -19.69
CA THR A 660 -14.84 21.85 -19.29
C THR A 660 -15.87 22.77 -18.63
N GLN A 661 -17.16 22.45 -18.74
CA GLN A 661 -18.26 23.17 -18.07
C GLN A 661 -18.62 22.54 -16.70
N GLY A 662 -17.99 21.42 -16.35
CA GLY A 662 -18.28 20.67 -15.13
C GLY A 662 -19.51 19.76 -15.24
N GLU A 663 -20.01 19.49 -16.45
CA GLU A 663 -21.14 18.58 -16.65
C GLU A 663 -20.70 17.12 -16.49
N THR A 664 -21.49 16.35 -15.76
CA THR A 664 -21.23 14.93 -15.45
C THR A 664 -21.80 14.01 -16.51
N THR A 665 -20.97 13.10 -17.00
CA THR A 665 -21.39 11.95 -17.82
C THR A 665 -20.83 10.66 -17.20
N TYR A 666 -21.69 9.65 -16.98
CA TYR A 666 -21.21 8.33 -16.58
C TYR A 666 -20.69 7.56 -17.78
N VAL A 667 -19.54 6.88 -17.63
CA VAL A 667 -18.81 6.26 -18.74
C VAL A 667 -18.38 4.83 -18.42
N LYS A 668 -18.52 3.92 -19.40
CA LYS A 668 -17.85 2.60 -19.44
C LYS A 668 -16.80 2.60 -20.55
N TYR A 669 -15.58 2.21 -20.25
CA TYR A 669 -14.47 2.11 -21.23
C TYR A 669 -14.35 0.69 -21.80
N HIS A 670 -14.20 0.58 -23.13
CA HIS A 670 -14.09 -0.67 -23.88
C HIS A 670 -12.94 -0.62 -24.88
N PHE A 671 -11.93 -1.46 -24.72
CA PHE A 671 -10.85 -1.67 -25.69
C PHE A 671 -11.15 -2.93 -26.51
N LYS A 672 -11.55 -2.77 -27.76
CA LYS A 672 -11.79 -3.90 -28.66
C LYS A 672 -10.51 -4.27 -29.37
N THR A 673 -10.13 -5.54 -29.35
CA THR A 673 -8.92 -6.02 -30.05
C THR A 673 -9.11 -5.90 -31.56
N ASP A 674 -8.15 -5.29 -32.24
CA ASP A 674 -8.16 -5.18 -33.70
C ASP A 674 -7.64 -6.48 -34.38
N GLN A 675 -7.02 -7.37 -33.60
CA GLN A 675 -6.56 -8.70 -34.04
C GLN A 675 -7.70 -9.73 -34.11
N GLY A 676 -8.90 -9.37 -33.66
CA GLY A 676 -10.03 -10.29 -33.50
C GLY A 676 -9.92 -11.15 -32.24
N ILE A 677 -11.09 -11.56 -31.73
CA ILE A 677 -11.18 -12.46 -30.57
C ILE A 677 -10.82 -13.88 -31.00
N ARG A 678 -9.87 -14.49 -30.28
CA ARG A 678 -9.46 -15.89 -30.45
C ARG A 678 -9.25 -16.53 -29.07
N ASN A 679 -9.71 -17.77 -28.91
CA ASN A 679 -9.65 -18.51 -27.66
C ASN A 679 -9.09 -19.91 -27.90
N LEU A 680 -8.43 -20.47 -26.89
CA LEU A 680 -7.89 -21.83 -26.93
C LEU A 680 -8.94 -22.86 -26.50
N PRO A 681 -9.09 -23.98 -27.23
CA PRO A 681 -9.74 -25.18 -26.73
C PRO A 681 -9.12 -25.65 -25.41
N VAL A 682 -9.92 -26.30 -24.55
CA VAL A 682 -9.49 -26.67 -23.19
C VAL A 682 -8.33 -27.68 -23.20
N ASP A 683 -8.35 -28.63 -24.13
CA ASP A 683 -7.32 -29.64 -24.33
C ASP A 683 -6.01 -29.04 -24.84
N GLU A 684 -6.07 -28.15 -25.82
CA GLU A 684 -4.90 -27.42 -26.33
C GLU A 684 -4.29 -26.52 -25.24
N ALA A 685 -5.14 -25.79 -24.51
CA ALA A 685 -4.72 -24.96 -23.38
C ALA A 685 -4.01 -25.77 -22.29
N ALA A 686 -4.47 -26.99 -22.01
CA ALA A 686 -3.86 -27.89 -21.04
C ALA A 686 -2.47 -28.39 -21.50
N VAL A 687 -2.29 -28.66 -22.79
CA VAL A 687 -0.98 -28.98 -23.36
C VAL A 687 -0.03 -27.79 -23.19
N LEU A 688 -0.44 -26.60 -23.66
CA LEU A 688 0.34 -25.38 -23.56
C LEU A 688 0.71 -25.02 -22.12
N ALA A 689 -0.20 -25.23 -21.16
CA ALA A 689 0.06 -24.95 -19.76
C ALA A 689 1.24 -25.76 -19.19
N SER A 690 1.56 -26.90 -19.80
CA SER A 690 2.71 -27.73 -19.43
C SER A 690 3.93 -27.54 -20.34
N SER A 691 3.73 -27.32 -21.63
CA SER A 691 4.83 -27.23 -22.61
C SER A 691 5.42 -25.82 -22.74
N ASP A 692 4.61 -24.78 -22.56
CA ASP A 692 5.03 -23.38 -22.54
C ASP A 692 4.18 -22.59 -21.53
N PRO A 693 4.47 -22.69 -20.22
CA PRO A 693 3.70 -22.00 -19.19
C PRO A 693 3.74 -20.46 -19.35
N ASP A 694 4.66 -19.93 -20.16
CA ASP A 694 4.85 -18.50 -20.46
C ASP A 694 4.34 -18.13 -21.88
N TYR A 695 3.46 -18.96 -22.47
CA TYR A 695 2.95 -18.80 -23.83
C TYR A 695 2.47 -17.37 -24.16
N SER A 696 1.70 -16.75 -23.28
CA SER A 696 1.14 -15.42 -23.56
C SER A 696 2.18 -14.30 -23.39
N ILE A 697 3.16 -14.48 -22.50
CA ILE A 697 4.34 -13.62 -22.42
C ILE A 697 5.14 -13.69 -23.72
N ARG A 698 5.43 -14.92 -24.20
CA ARG A 698 6.20 -15.15 -25.43
C ARG A 698 5.48 -14.59 -26.65
N ASP A 699 4.19 -14.88 -26.82
CA ASP A 699 3.38 -14.36 -27.94
C ASP A 699 3.45 -12.82 -28.02
N LEU A 700 3.23 -12.12 -26.90
CA LEU A 700 3.27 -10.66 -26.89
C LEU A 700 4.67 -10.13 -27.20
N TYR A 701 5.70 -10.70 -26.58
CA TYR A 701 7.09 -10.28 -26.78
C TYR A 701 7.51 -10.46 -28.24
N ASP A 702 7.26 -11.65 -28.80
CA ASP A 702 7.64 -12.01 -30.15
C ASP A 702 6.88 -11.21 -31.22
N ALA A 703 5.59 -10.92 -30.98
CA ALA A 703 4.80 -10.08 -31.88
C ALA A 703 5.40 -8.67 -31.98
N ILE A 704 5.70 -8.03 -30.85
CA ILE A 704 6.33 -6.71 -30.82
C ILE A 704 7.74 -6.75 -31.41
N GLN A 705 8.52 -7.80 -31.13
CA GLN A 705 9.87 -7.95 -31.65
C GLN A 705 9.90 -8.09 -33.18
N ARG A 706 8.84 -8.66 -33.78
CA ARG A 706 8.66 -8.79 -35.23
C ARG A 706 7.87 -7.64 -35.85
N GLU A 707 7.63 -6.56 -35.11
CA GLU A 707 6.87 -5.38 -35.55
C GLU A 707 5.38 -5.66 -35.90
N ASP A 708 4.84 -6.81 -35.46
CA ASP A 708 3.40 -7.13 -35.48
C ASP A 708 2.73 -6.51 -34.24
N PHE A 709 2.70 -5.19 -34.20
CA PHE A 709 2.27 -4.41 -33.05
C PHE A 709 0.76 -4.60 -32.78
N PRO A 710 0.36 -5.19 -31.64
CA PRO A 710 -1.05 -5.34 -31.34
C PRO A 710 -1.69 -4.00 -31.02
N THR A 711 -2.90 -3.81 -31.53
CA THR A 711 -3.72 -2.62 -31.32
C THR A 711 -5.10 -2.94 -30.76
N TRP A 712 -5.64 -1.95 -30.06
CA TRP A 712 -7.03 -1.97 -29.58
C TRP A 712 -7.70 -0.64 -29.84
N THR A 713 -8.90 -0.67 -30.39
CA THR A 713 -9.74 0.51 -30.53
C THR A 713 -10.49 0.77 -29.22
N LEU A 714 -10.32 1.97 -28.65
CA LEU A 714 -11.05 2.45 -27.48
C LEU A 714 -12.43 2.98 -27.90
N TYR A 715 -13.44 2.46 -27.23
CA TYR A 715 -14.81 2.93 -27.25
C TYR A 715 -15.28 3.31 -25.85
N VAL A 716 -16.27 4.20 -25.80
CA VAL A 716 -17.00 4.53 -24.58
C VAL A 716 -18.50 4.28 -24.76
N GLN A 717 -19.17 3.85 -23.69
CA GLN A 717 -20.61 4.04 -23.53
C GLN A 717 -20.83 5.22 -22.60
N THR A 718 -21.86 6.02 -22.84
CA THR A 718 -22.20 7.21 -22.05
C THR A 718 -23.61 7.11 -21.51
N MET A 719 -23.82 7.50 -20.26
CA MET A 719 -25.12 7.58 -19.60
C MET A 719 -25.20 8.90 -18.83
N THR A 720 -26.30 9.65 -19.00
CA THR A 720 -26.51 10.90 -18.25
C THR A 720 -26.97 10.61 -16.82
N PRO A 721 -26.84 11.56 -15.87
CA PRO A 721 -27.39 11.41 -14.53
C PRO A 721 -28.89 11.08 -14.50
N GLU A 722 -29.68 11.68 -15.39
CA GLU A 722 -31.12 11.42 -15.51
C GLU A 722 -31.40 10.01 -16.02
N GLN A 723 -30.61 9.51 -16.98
CA GLN A 723 -30.72 8.12 -17.45
C GLN A 723 -30.37 7.15 -16.32
N ALA A 724 -29.28 7.42 -15.59
CA ALA A 724 -28.85 6.60 -14.47
C ALA A 724 -29.90 6.53 -13.33
N ALA A 725 -30.58 7.64 -13.04
CA ALA A 725 -31.63 7.70 -12.03
C ALA A 725 -32.90 6.92 -12.41
N ASN A 726 -33.18 6.80 -13.72
CA ASN A 726 -34.35 6.08 -14.24
C ASN A 726 -34.04 4.63 -14.63
N GLU A 727 -32.81 4.17 -14.43
CA GLU A 727 -32.46 2.80 -14.80
C GLU A 727 -33.05 1.74 -13.87
N SER A 728 -33.50 0.65 -14.47
CA SER A 728 -34.15 -0.47 -13.77
C SER A 728 -33.17 -1.30 -12.94
N VAL A 729 -31.89 -1.24 -13.28
CA VAL A 729 -30.81 -1.94 -12.60
C VAL A 729 -29.78 -0.89 -12.22
N ASN A 730 -29.22 -1.03 -11.01
CA ASN A 730 -28.18 -0.12 -10.53
C ASN A 730 -27.03 0.02 -11.57
N PRO A 731 -26.85 1.21 -12.17
CA PRO A 731 -25.85 1.42 -13.23
C PRO A 731 -24.41 1.39 -12.70
N PHE A 732 -24.24 1.38 -11.38
CA PHE A 732 -22.96 1.31 -10.67
C PHE A 732 -22.65 -0.09 -10.13
N ASP A 733 -23.52 -1.08 -10.36
CA ASP A 733 -23.24 -2.48 -10.03
C ASP A 733 -22.31 -3.11 -11.09
N VAL A 734 -21.05 -3.40 -10.72
CA VAL A 734 -20.06 -4.01 -11.62
C VAL A 734 -20.43 -5.43 -12.10
N THR A 735 -21.44 -6.07 -11.52
CA THR A 735 -21.96 -7.35 -12.03
C THR A 735 -22.90 -7.17 -13.24
N LYS A 736 -23.14 -5.91 -13.65
CA LYS A 736 -24.08 -5.53 -14.70
C LYS A 736 -23.38 -4.87 -15.88
N VAL A 737 -23.83 -5.22 -17.08
CA VAL A 737 -23.47 -4.52 -18.31
C VAL A 737 -24.55 -3.49 -18.66
N TRP A 738 -24.15 -2.44 -19.37
CA TRP A 738 -25.08 -1.55 -20.06
C TRP A 738 -25.36 -2.13 -21.45
N PRO A 739 -26.61 -2.49 -21.78
CA PRO A 739 -26.93 -3.08 -23.07
C PRO A 739 -26.50 -2.15 -24.22
N HIS A 740 -25.71 -2.66 -25.18
CA HIS A 740 -25.23 -1.85 -26.29
C HIS A 740 -26.37 -1.28 -27.17
N SER A 741 -27.53 -1.93 -27.19
CA SER A 741 -28.72 -1.43 -27.90
C SER A 741 -29.30 -0.16 -27.27
N ALA A 742 -29.13 0.03 -25.96
CA ALA A 742 -29.58 1.21 -25.22
C ALA A 742 -28.46 2.26 -25.12
N TYR A 743 -27.22 1.81 -24.94
CA TYR A 743 -26.04 2.67 -24.81
C TYR A 743 -24.98 2.22 -25.83
N PRO A 744 -25.05 2.71 -27.08
CA PRO A 744 -24.12 2.30 -28.14
C PRO A 744 -22.66 2.66 -27.84
N LEU A 745 -21.74 1.89 -28.42
CA LEU A 745 -20.31 2.17 -28.37
C LEU A 745 -19.98 3.37 -29.26
N GLN A 746 -19.24 4.33 -28.71
CA GLN A 746 -18.73 5.49 -29.42
C GLN A 746 -17.20 5.41 -29.46
N GLU A 747 -16.61 5.46 -30.65
CA GLU A 747 -15.17 5.40 -30.82
C GLU A 747 -14.49 6.67 -30.27
N VAL A 748 -13.31 6.50 -29.66
CA VAL A 748 -12.51 7.58 -29.07
C VAL A 748 -11.10 7.61 -29.63
N GLY A 749 -10.43 6.47 -29.69
CA GLY A 749 -9.00 6.42 -30.02
C GLY A 749 -8.48 4.99 -30.16
N ARG A 750 -7.17 4.86 -30.30
CA ARG A 750 -6.50 3.58 -30.51
C ARG A 750 -5.28 3.45 -29.60
N LEU A 751 -5.18 2.30 -28.95
CA LEU A 751 -4.02 1.85 -28.18
C LEU A 751 -3.12 1.03 -29.09
N VAL A 752 -1.82 1.32 -29.12
CA VAL A 752 -0.80 0.60 -29.89
C VAL A 752 0.34 0.20 -28.97
N LEU A 753 0.72 -1.08 -28.95
CA LEU A 753 1.89 -1.57 -28.19
C LEU A 753 3.02 -1.89 -29.15
N ASN A 754 4.10 -1.11 -29.09
CA ASN A 754 5.19 -1.16 -30.06
C ASN A 754 6.59 -1.26 -29.42
N ARG A 755 6.67 -1.49 -28.11
CA ARG A 755 7.95 -1.60 -27.41
C ARG A 755 7.90 -2.63 -26.29
N ASN A 756 8.80 -3.61 -26.37
CA ASN A 756 9.06 -4.56 -25.30
C ASN A 756 9.76 -3.89 -24.10
N PRO A 757 9.62 -4.44 -22.88
CA PRO A 757 10.39 -3.97 -21.73
C PRO A 757 11.88 -4.22 -21.95
N LYS A 758 12.75 -3.27 -21.56
CA LYS A 758 14.22 -3.49 -21.59
C LYS A 758 14.64 -4.48 -20.50
N ASN A 759 14.01 -4.40 -19.33
CA ASN A 759 14.19 -5.33 -18.23
C ASN A 759 12.83 -5.63 -17.59
N TYR A 760 12.41 -6.91 -17.63
CA TYR A 760 11.09 -7.33 -17.13
C TYR A 760 10.88 -6.98 -15.65
N PHE A 761 11.88 -7.21 -14.79
CA PHE A 761 11.71 -6.96 -13.35
C PHE A 761 11.54 -5.46 -13.05
N ALA A 762 12.41 -4.62 -13.62
CA ALA A 762 12.38 -3.17 -13.41
C ALA A 762 11.14 -2.50 -14.01
N GLU A 763 10.68 -2.97 -15.18
CA GLU A 763 9.65 -2.28 -15.96
C GLU A 763 8.27 -2.95 -15.90
N VAL A 764 8.17 -4.23 -15.53
CA VAL A 764 6.89 -4.98 -15.46
C VAL A 764 6.61 -5.44 -14.04
N GLU A 765 7.55 -6.10 -13.37
CA GLU A 765 7.31 -6.60 -12.01
C GLU A 765 7.10 -5.45 -11.02
N GLN A 766 7.91 -4.39 -11.12
CA GLN A 766 7.80 -3.19 -10.29
C GLN A 766 6.76 -2.16 -10.76
N LEU A 767 6.06 -2.43 -11.87
CA LEU A 767 5.00 -1.56 -12.38
C LEU A 767 3.80 -1.52 -11.41
N ALA A 768 3.31 -0.32 -11.09
CA ALA A 768 2.26 -0.10 -10.12
C ALA A 768 1.11 0.71 -10.75
N PHE A 769 -0.06 0.09 -10.89
CA PHE A 769 -1.26 0.72 -11.42
C PHE A 769 -2.26 0.98 -10.31
N SER A 770 -2.75 2.20 -10.13
CA SER A 770 -3.77 2.49 -9.12
C SER A 770 -5.02 3.10 -9.75
N PRO A 771 -6.22 2.51 -9.57
CA PRO A 771 -7.47 3.14 -9.99
C PRO A 771 -7.70 4.53 -9.37
N SER A 772 -7.01 4.88 -8.27
CA SER A 772 -7.04 6.22 -7.68
C SER A 772 -6.18 7.26 -8.41
N HIS A 773 -5.29 6.83 -9.32
CA HIS A 773 -4.54 7.74 -10.18
C HIS A 773 -5.44 8.17 -11.32
N MET A 774 -6.27 9.18 -11.05
CA MET A 774 -7.10 9.85 -12.03
C MET A 774 -6.60 11.28 -12.26
N VAL A 775 -6.84 11.80 -13.45
CA VAL A 775 -6.47 13.16 -13.86
C VAL A 775 -7.74 14.02 -13.97
N PRO A 776 -7.63 15.36 -13.94
CA PRO A 776 -8.79 16.23 -14.11
C PRO A 776 -9.67 15.82 -15.30
N GLY A 777 -10.98 15.80 -15.10
CA GLY A 777 -11.96 15.36 -16.09
C GLY A 777 -12.33 13.87 -16.03
N ILE A 778 -11.69 13.07 -15.17
CA ILE A 778 -12.03 11.66 -14.91
C ILE A 778 -12.11 11.43 -13.40
N GLU A 779 -13.20 10.83 -12.94
CA GLU A 779 -13.52 10.61 -11.53
C GLU A 779 -14.13 9.21 -11.29
N PRO A 780 -14.10 8.70 -10.06
CA PRO A 780 -14.76 7.44 -9.73
C PRO A 780 -16.28 7.63 -9.59
N SER A 781 -17.06 6.62 -9.99
CA SER A 781 -18.50 6.58 -9.69
C SER A 781 -18.78 6.01 -8.29
N PRO A 782 -20.05 6.01 -7.82
CA PRO A 782 -20.47 5.36 -6.58
C PRO A 782 -20.38 3.81 -6.58
N ASP A 783 -19.83 3.18 -7.61
CA ASP A 783 -19.60 1.73 -7.65
C ASP A 783 -18.77 1.30 -6.43
N LYS A 784 -19.38 0.51 -5.53
CA LYS A 784 -18.75 0.09 -4.27
C LYS A 784 -17.42 -0.64 -4.49
N MET A 785 -17.34 -1.49 -5.53
CA MET A 785 -16.10 -2.19 -5.84
C MET A 785 -15.02 -1.21 -6.27
N LEU A 786 -15.34 -0.25 -7.14
CA LEU A 786 -14.39 0.78 -7.55
C LEU A 786 -13.90 1.58 -6.34
N GLN A 787 -14.80 2.00 -5.45
CA GLN A 787 -14.47 2.74 -4.23
C GLN A 787 -13.48 1.99 -3.34
N GLY A 788 -13.68 0.69 -3.12
CA GLY A 788 -12.72 -0.15 -2.37
C GLY A 788 -11.34 -0.25 -3.05
N ARG A 789 -11.31 -0.28 -4.39
CA ARG A 789 -10.07 -0.34 -5.17
C ARG A 789 -9.25 0.95 -5.10
N LEU A 790 -9.88 2.12 -4.91
CA LEU A 790 -9.17 3.40 -4.75
C LEU A 790 -8.19 3.37 -3.57
N PHE A 791 -8.55 2.67 -2.49
CA PHE A 791 -7.67 2.46 -1.33
C PHE A 791 -6.69 1.30 -1.53
N SER A 792 -7.19 0.14 -1.98
CA SER A 792 -6.46 -1.13 -1.90
C SER A 792 -5.16 -1.15 -2.73
N TYR A 793 -5.13 -0.50 -3.90
CA TYR A 793 -3.98 -0.57 -4.80
C TYR A 793 -2.77 0.23 -4.28
N PRO A 794 -2.90 1.52 -3.91
CA PRO A 794 -1.77 2.23 -3.29
C PRO A 794 -1.28 1.57 -2.00
N ASP A 795 -2.18 1.00 -1.21
CA ASP A 795 -1.83 0.29 0.02
C ASP A 795 -0.93 -0.93 -0.25
N THR A 796 -1.37 -1.85 -1.12
CA THR A 796 -0.55 -3.03 -1.45
C THR A 796 0.78 -2.67 -2.13
N HIS A 797 0.84 -1.56 -2.88
CA HIS A 797 2.10 -1.10 -3.47
C HIS A 797 3.10 -0.59 -2.42
N ARG A 798 2.63 0.12 -1.39
CA ARG A 798 3.50 0.57 -0.28
C ARG A 798 4.12 -0.62 0.45
N HIS A 799 3.40 -1.73 0.57
CA HIS A 799 3.92 -2.98 1.12
C HIS A 799 4.88 -3.68 0.16
N ARG A 800 4.44 -3.93 -1.08
CA ARG A 800 5.16 -4.79 -2.04
C ARG A 800 6.45 -4.16 -2.57
N LEU A 801 6.43 -2.86 -2.86
CA LEU A 801 7.54 -2.12 -3.49
C LEU A 801 8.21 -1.14 -2.54
N GLY A 802 7.53 -0.75 -1.46
CA GLY A 802 7.99 0.22 -0.48
C GLY A 802 7.26 1.56 -0.56
N PRO A 803 7.41 2.43 0.46
CA PRO A 803 6.69 3.69 0.57
C PRO A 803 6.88 4.63 -0.63
N ASN A 804 8.08 4.62 -1.21
CA ASN A 804 8.50 5.47 -2.32
C ASN A 804 8.36 4.82 -3.71
N TYR A 805 7.47 3.83 -3.89
CA TYR A 805 7.31 3.10 -5.16
C TYR A 805 7.03 4.00 -6.38
N GLN A 806 6.47 5.20 -6.18
CA GLN A 806 6.22 6.19 -7.23
C GLN A 806 7.52 6.81 -7.79
N GLN A 807 8.64 6.69 -7.08
CA GLN A 807 9.96 7.12 -7.54
C GLN A 807 10.64 6.09 -8.46
N ILE A 808 10.14 4.85 -8.51
CA ILE A 808 10.64 3.83 -9.44
C ILE A 808 10.40 4.32 -10.87
N PRO A 809 11.39 4.27 -11.78
CA PRO A 809 11.33 4.95 -13.08
C PRO A 809 10.05 4.71 -13.88
N VAL A 810 9.56 3.47 -13.93
CA VAL A 810 8.36 3.11 -14.70
C VAL A 810 7.06 3.65 -14.08
N ASN A 811 7.05 3.98 -12.79
CA ASN A 811 5.89 4.53 -12.08
C ASN A 811 5.89 6.05 -12.04
N LYS A 812 7.02 6.69 -12.36
CA LYS A 812 7.19 8.14 -12.31
C LYS A 812 6.29 8.81 -13.37
N PRO A 813 5.54 9.87 -13.02
CA PRO A 813 4.85 10.68 -14.02
C PRO A 813 5.86 11.48 -14.87
N VAL A 814 5.44 11.88 -16.07
CA VAL A 814 6.27 12.69 -16.99
C VAL A 814 6.65 14.03 -16.34
N ASN A 815 5.70 14.66 -15.65
CA ASN A 815 5.97 15.87 -14.88
C ASN A 815 6.62 15.54 -13.54
N LYS A 816 7.61 16.32 -13.12
CA LYS A 816 8.21 16.22 -11.79
C LYS A 816 7.13 16.52 -10.72
N PRO A 817 6.80 15.58 -9.82
CA PRO A 817 5.85 15.86 -8.74
C PRO A 817 6.32 17.00 -7.84
N GLN A 818 5.41 17.90 -7.50
CA GLN A 818 5.63 19.02 -6.58
C GLN A 818 4.71 18.83 -5.36
N THR A 819 5.22 18.20 -4.31
CA THR A 819 4.41 17.77 -3.15
C THR A 819 5.01 18.25 -1.82
N TYR A 820 4.27 18.04 -0.73
CA TYR A 820 4.75 18.24 0.64
C TYR A 820 5.17 16.93 1.32
N GLN A 821 5.22 15.82 0.58
CA GLN A 821 5.68 14.53 1.09
C GLN A 821 7.22 14.48 1.06
N ARG A 822 7.83 13.89 2.09
CA ARG A 822 9.29 13.77 2.25
C ARG A 822 9.67 12.41 2.83
N ASP A 823 10.94 12.07 2.65
CA ASP A 823 11.64 10.97 3.32
C ASP A 823 11.10 9.58 2.92
N GLY A 824 11.12 8.63 3.86
CA GLY A 824 10.71 7.24 3.63
C GLY A 824 11.83 6.35 3.07
N LEU A 825 11.65 5.04 3.20
CA LEU A 825 12.60 4.03 2.73
C LEU A 825 12.87 4.19 1.22
N MET A 826 14.14 4.10 0.82
CA MET A 826 14.60 4.27 -0.57
C MET A 826 14.25 5.64 -1.22
N ALA A 827 14.29 6.73 -0.44
CA ALA A 827 14.26 8.09 -0.99
C ALA A 827 15.58 8.43 -1.69
N VAL A 828 15.65 8.29 -3.02
CA VAL A 828 16.90 8.41 -3.80
C VAL A 828 16.88 9.54 -4.85
N THR A 829 15.79 10.29 -4.95
CA THR A 829 15.58 11.32 -5.98
C THR A 829 15.89 12.76 -5.51
N GLY A 830 16.67 12.90 -4.44
CA GLY A 830 17.00 14.20 -3.83
C GLY A 830 15.90 14.79 -2.94
N ASN A 831 14.75 14.11 -2.78
CA ASN A 831 13.71 14.42 -1.78
C ASN A 831 13.19 15.86 -1.79
N MET A 832 13.12 16.48 -2.97
CA MET A 832 12.76 17.90 -3.17
C MET A 832 13.70 18.90 -2.45
N GLU A 833 14.94 18.49 -2.15
CA GLU A 833 16.01 19.34 -1.61
C GLU A 833 15.55 20.13 -0.38
N ASP A 834 15.76 21.44 -0.35
CA ASP A 834 15.43 22.34 0.76
C ASP A 834 14.05 23.00 0.63
N MET A 835 13.20 22.54 -0.30
CA MET A 835 11.86 23.08 -0.50
C MET A 835 10.99 22.94 0.76
N PRO A 836 10.16 23.95 1.12
CA PRO A 836 9.28 23.88 2.28
C PRO A 836 8.43 22.61 2.31
N ASN A 837 8.36 21.96 3.48
CA ASN A 837 7.66 20.69 3.69
C ASN A 837 6.31 20.86 4.43
N TYR A 838 5.78 22.09 4.52
CA TYR A 838 4.50 22.41 5.16
C TYR A 838 3.66 23.36 4.30
N PHE A 839 2.33 23.26 4.41
CA PHE A 839 1.36 24.10 3.73
C PHE A 839 0.31 24.62 4.73
N PRO A 840 -0.11 25.90 4.65
CA PRO A 840 0.44 26.94 3.78
C PRO A 840 1.84 27.41 4.23
N ASN A 841 2.61 28.05 3.34
CA ASN A 841 3.91 28.65 3.66
C ASN A 841 4.14 29.95 2.87
N SER A 842 5.08 30.78 3.34
CA SER A 842 5.52 32.03 2.67
C SER A 842 6.92 31.92 2.06
N MET A 843 7.40 30.69 1.86
CA MET A 843 8.79 30.39 1.51
C MET A 843 8.93 29.83 0.08
N GLY A 844 7.92 30.03 -0.77
CA GLY A 844 7.93 29.60 -2.18
C GLY A 844 7.62 28.12 -2.41
N GLY A 845 6.96 27.43 -1.48
CA GLY A 845 6.52 26.05 -1.67
C GLY A 845 5.39 25.91 -2.71
N PRO A 846 5.08 24.68 -3.17
CA PRO A 846 4.03 24.41 -4.16
C PRO A 846 2.65 24.95 -3.76
N LEU A 847 1.89 25.50 -4.71
CA LEU A 847 0.54 26.04 -4.48
C LEU A 847 -0.54 25.11 -5.07
N GLU A 848 -1.75 25.22 -4.52
CA GLU A 848 -2.93 24.55 -5.06
C GLU A 848 -3.38 25.18 -6.39
N ALA A 849 -3.92 24.35 -7.30
CA ALA A 849 -4.45 24.83 -8.57
C ALA A 849 -5.84 25.48 -8.38
N ALA A 850 -5.90 26.81 -8.42
CA ALA A 850 -7.12 27.59 -8.12
C ALA A 850 -8.31 27.32 -9.07
N ALA A 851 -8.05 26.84 -10.29
CA ALA A 851 -9.08 26.56 -11.29
C ALA A 851 -9.74 25.19 -11.12
N LEU A 852 -9.15 24.28 -10.35
CA LEU A 852 -9.70 22.95 -10.12
C LEU A 852 -10.58 22.97 -8.87
N ARG A 853 -11.74 22.33 -8.97
CA ARG A 853 -12.64 22.11 -7.84
C ARG A 853 -12.98 20.63 -7.77
N TYR A 854 -13.14 20.14 -6.55
CA TYR A 854 -13.73 18.82 -6.35
C TYR A 854 -15.16 18.85 -6.87
N HIS A 855 -15.55 17.88 -7.69
CA HIS A 855 -16.91 17.78 -8.19
C HIS A 855 -17.88 17.50 -7.03
N ALA A 856 -18.91 18.33 -6.92
CA ALA A 856 -19.92 18.19 -5.88
C ALA A 856 -20.97 17.15 -6.32
N SER A 857 -20.95 15.97 -5.70
CA SER A 857 -22.04 15.01 -5.84
C SER A 857 -23.26 15.45 -5.03
N GLN A 858 -24.44 15.50 -5.65
CA GLN A 858 -25.71 15.75 -4.97
C GLN A 858 -26.57 14.47 -4.99
N GLY A 859 -27.25 14.18 -3.89
CA GLY A 859 -28.17 13.04 -3.76
C GLY A 859 -28.84 12.97 -2.39
N ASP A 860 -29.91 12.18 -2.27
CA ASP A 860 -30.67 11.96 -1.02
C ASP A 860 -29.90 11.02 -0.07
N HIS A 861 -28.72 11.45 0.37
CA HIS A 861 -27.82 10.70 1.25
C HIS A 861 -28.13 10.96 2.74
N ALA A 862 -29.40 10.85 3.14
CA ALA A 862 -29.83 11.16 4.51
C ALA A 862 -29.37 10.12 5.56
N VAL A 863 -28.97 8.92 5.12
CA VAL A 863 -28.60 7.79 6.00
C VAL A 863 -27.31 7.14 5.53
N VAL A 864 -26.37 6.95 6.47
CA VAL A 864 -25.15 6.16 6.28
C VAL A 864 -25.32 4.82 7.00
N ASP A 865 -25.44 3.74 6.24
CA ASP A 865 -25.59 2.37 6.76
C ASP A 865 -24.97 1.33 5.80
N LYS A 866 -24.94 0.07 6.22
CA LYS A 866 -24.54 -1.08 5.40
C LYS A 866 -25.71 -1.58 4.57
N PHE A 867 -25.97 -0.90 3.45
CA PHE A 867 -27.01 -1.32 2.51
C PHE A 867 -26.65 -2.65 1.83
N SER A 868 -27.40 -3.70 2.17
CA SER A 868 -27.28 -5.02 1.56
C SER A 868 -27.68 -4.98 0.09
N THR A 869 -26.96 -5.74 -0.73
CA THR A 869 -27.23 -5.90 -2.18
C THR A 869 -27.67 -7.32 -2.51
N VAL A 870 -28.20 -8.05 -1.52
CA VAL A 870 -28.61 -9.45 -1.66
C VAL A 870 -29.85 -9.63 -2.55
N ASP A 871 -30.78 -8.68 -2.47
CA ASP A 871 -32.04 -8.69 -3.23
C ASP A 871 -31.91 -8.13 -4.66
N GLU A 872 -30.73 -7.62 -5.00
CA GLU A 872 -30.41 -7.17 -6.36
C GLU A 872 -30.47 -8.33 -7.36
N ASN A 873 -30.90 -8.03 -8.58
CA ASN A 873 -31.08 -9.04 -9.62
C ASN A 873 -29.76 -9.72 -10.01
N ASN A 874 -29.70 -11.05 -9.86
CA ASN A 874 -28.50 -11.85 -10.14
C ASN A 874 -28.60 -12.70 -11.42
N PHE A 875 -29.77 -12.75 -12.06
CA PHE A 875 -30.09 -13.82 -13.02
C PHE A 875 -30.47 -13.30 -14.41
N SER A 876 -31.13 -12.15 -14.52
CA SER A 876 -31.71 -11.73 -15.82
C SER A 876 -30.66 -11.49 -16.90
N GLN A 877 -29.58 -10.76 -16.61
CA GLN A 877 -28.50 -10.53 -17.60
C GLN A 877 -27.72 -11.82 -17.92
N VAL A 878 -27.66 -12.76 -16.98
CA VAL A 878 -27.05 -14.07 -17.21
C VAL A 878 -27.86 -14.89 -18.20
N GLY A 879 -29.17 -14.96 -17.99
CA GLY A 879 -30.10 -15.63 -18.92
C GLY A 879 -30.05 -14.99 -20.31
N ASP A 880 -29.94 -13.67 -20.38
CA ASP A 880 -29.79 -12.97 -21.66
C ASP A 880 -28.46 -13.26 -22.34
N PHE A 881 -27.34 -13.30 -21.60
CA PHE A 881 -26.05 -13.73 -22.14
C PHE A 881 -26.14 -15.17 -22.69
N TYR A 882 -26.73 -16.08 -21.92
CA TYR A 882 -26.89 -17.49 -22.31
C TYR A 882 -27.76 -17.66 -23.57
N ARG A 883 -28.94 -17.01 -23.61
CA ARG A 883 -29.90 -17.17 -24.71
C ARG A 883 -29.56 -16.38 -25.96
N LYS A 884 -29.07 -15.14 -25.81
CA LYS A 884 -28.95 -14.15 -26.90
C LYS A 884 -27.51 -14.01 -27.41
N THR A 885 -26.51 -14.31 -26.59
CA THR A 885 -25.09 -14.12 -26.97
C THR A 885 -24.41 -15.43 -27.36
N LEU A 886 -24.74 -16.55 -26.70
CA LEU A 886 -24.13 -17.84 -26.99
C LEU A 886 -24.94 -18.63 -28.03
N ASP A 887 -24.24 -19.18 -29.03
CA ASP A 887 -24.78 -20.21 -29.91
C ASP A 887 -24.90 -21.56 -29.19
N ALA A 888 -25.54 -22.54 -29.84
CA ALA A 888 -25.78 -23.84 -29.24
C ALA A 888 -24.49 -24.60 -28.87
N ALA A 889 -23.44 -24.49 -29.69
CA ALA A 889 -22.17 -25.17 -29.44
C ALA A 889 -21.41 -24.53 -28.27
N ALA A 890 -21.45 -23.20 -28.17
CA ALA A 890 -20.87 -22.45 -27.06
C ALA A 890 -21.61 -22.74 -25.73
N ARG A 891 -22.94 -22.93 -25.75
CA ARG A 891 -23.71 -23.37 -24.58
C ARG A 891 -23.32 -24.76 -24.12
N ASP A 892 -23.08 -25.69 -25.07
CA ASP A 892 -22.65 -27.04 -24.74
C ASP A 892 -21.24 -27.05 -24.12
N ARG A 893 -20.28 -26.33 -24.74
CA ARG A 893 -18.93 -26.16 -24.18
C ARG A 893 -18.97 -25.50 -22.80
N LEU A 894 -19.80 -24.48 -22.60
CA LEU A 894 -20.00 -23.83 -21.31
C LEU A 894 -20.46 -24.85 -20.24
N ALA A 895 -21.44 -25.69 -20.55
CA ALA A 895 -21.93 -26.73 -19.65
C ALA A 895 -20.84 -27.77 -19.34
N ASP A 896 -20.08 -28.22 -20.35
CA ASP A 896 -18.94 -29.13 -20.18
C ASP A 896 -17.86 -28.53 -19.26
N ASN A 897 -17.50 -27.27 -19.50
CA ASN A 897 -16.49 -26.56 -18.74
C ASN A 897 -16.89 -26.42 -17.25
N ILE A 898 -18.16 -26.09 -16.99
CA ILE A 898 -18.70 -25.98 -15.62
C ILE A 898 -18.71 -27.35 -14.96
N ALA A 899 -19.29 -28.35 -15.61
CA ALA A 899 -19.41 -29.70 -15.06
C ALA A 899 -18.04 -30.32 -14.75
N GLY A 900 -17.03 -30.05 -15.59
CA GLY A 900 -15.65 -30.54 -15.44
C GLY A 900 -14.97 -30.15 -14.12
N SER A 901 -15.29 -28.98 -13.56
CA SER A 901 -14.81 -28.56 -12.23
C SER A 901 -15.86 -28.85 -11.14
N LEU A 902 -17.15 -28.61 -11.40
CA LEU A 902 -18.23 -28.77 -10.41
C LEU A 902 -18.35 -30.22 -9.91
N VAL A 903 -17.98 -31.22 -10.73
CA VAL A 903 -17.96 -32.63 -10.34
C VAL A 903 -17.04 -32.95 -9.15
N ASN A 904 -16.07 -32.07 -8.86
CA ASN A 904 -15.17 -32.20 -7.72
C ASN A 904 -15.72 -31.58 -6.43
N ALA A 905 -16.81 -30.81 -6.50
CA ALA A 905 -17.45 -30.21 -5.33
C ALA A 905 -18.36 -31.22 -4.61
N SER A 906 -18.69 -30.94 -3.34
CA SER A 906 -19.62 -31.75 -2.57
C SER A 906 -21.05 -31.72 -3.13
N LYS A 907 -21.82 -32.79 -2.91
CA LYS A 907 -23.20 -32.90 -3.43
C LYS A 907 -24.11 -31.71 -3.04
N PRO A 908 -24.10 -31.18 -1.80
CA PRO A 908 -24.89 -29.99 -1.46
C PRO A 908 -24.50 -28.75 -2.26
N VAL A 909 -23.20 -28.56 -2.52
CA VAL A 909 -22.68 -27.46 -3.35
C VAL A 909 -23.14 -27.62 -4.80
N GLN A 910 -23.06 -28.84 -5.35
CA GLN A 910 -23.52 -29.14 -6.71
C GLN A 910 -25.00 -28.79 -6.90
N ILE A 911 -25.86 -29.23 -5.97
CA ILE A 911 -27.31 -28.95 -6.01
C ILE A 911 -27.58 -27.44 -6.00
N ARG A 912 -26.89 -26.70 -5.12
CA ARG A 912 -27.07 -25.26 -5.01
C ARG A 912 -26.57 -24.50 -6.25
N ALA A 913 -25.44 -24.92 -6.81
CA ALA A 913 -24.91 -24.33 -8.05
C ALA A 913 -25.87 -24.55 -9.23
N ILE A 914 -26.38 -25.78 -9.42
CA ILE A 914 -27.38 -26.10 -10.43
C ILE A 914 -28.63 -25.24 -10.25
N GLY A 915 -29.13 -25.11 -9.02
CA GLY A 915 -30.27 -24.25 -8.72
C GLY A 915 -30.07 -22.78 -9.11
N ASN A 916 -28.83 -22.25 -9.05
CA ASN A 916 -28.55 -20.90 -9.52
C ASN A 916 -28.54 -20.80 -11.05
N PHE A 917 -28.01 -21.80 -11.77
CA PHE A 917 -28.09 -21.84 -13.24
C PHE A 917 -29.54 -21.92 -13.72
N THR A 918 -30.36 -22.79 -13.12
CA THR A 918 -31.79 -22.93 -13.45
C THR A 918 -32.56 -21.62 -13.26
N LYS A 919 -32.21 -20.80 -12.25
CA LYS A 919 -32.82 -19.47 -12.05
C LYS A 919 -32.48 -18.47 -13.15
N ALA A 920 -31.33 -18.61 -13.82
CA ALA A 920 -30.98 -17.78 -14.97
C ALA A 920 -31.66 -18.27 -16.25
N ASP A 921 -31.68 -19.60 -16.45
CA ASP A 921 -32.37 -20.28 -17.55
C ASP A 921 -32.54 -21.78 -17.24
N THR A 922 -33.71 -22.36 -17.49
CA THR A 922 -33.99 -23.77 -17.21
C THR A 922 -33.10 -24.71 -18.01
N ASP A 923 -32.91 -24.47 -19.32
CA ASP A 923 -32.07 -25.29 -20.20
C ASP A 923 -30.60 -25.23 -19.76
N TYR A 924 -30.14 -24.07 -19.25
CA TYR A 924 -28.79 -23.94 -18.72
C TYR A 924 -28.55 -24.87 -17.52
N GLY A 925 -29.47 -24.89 -16.56
CA GLY A 925 -29.38 -25.78 -15.39
C GLY A 925 -29.44 -27.26 -15.76
N GLU A 926 -30.35 -27.63 -16.66
CA GLU A 926 -30.53 -29.00 -17.14
C GLU A 926 -29.28 -29.53 -17.85
N ARG A 927 -28.70 -28.75 -18.76
CA ARG A 927 -27.45 -29.14 -19.46
C ARG A 927 -26.29 -29.36 -18.51
N VAL A 928 -26.07 -28.44 -17.57
CA VAL A 928 -24.99 -28.59 -16.58
C VAL A 928 -25.21 -29.85 -15.76
N GLN A 929 -26.46 -30.14 -15.36
CA GLN A 929 -26.81 -31.35 -14.63
C GLN A 929 -26.53 -32.63 -15.44
N GLU A 930 -26.93 -32.67 -16.72
CA GLU A 930 -26.68 -33.81 -17.60
C GLU A 930 -25.19 -34.11 -17.77
N LYS A 931 -24.38 -33.08 -18.05
CA LYS A 931 -22.92 -33.23 -18.18
C LYS A 931 -22.28 -33.67 -16.86
N LEU A 932 -22.76 -33.14 -15.73
CA LEU A 932 -22.29 -33.50 -14.39
C LEU A 932 -22.53 -34.99 -14.09
N GLU A 933 -23.73 -35.50 -14.34
CA GLU A 933 -24.05 -36.92 -14.11
C GLU A 933 -23.22 -37.83 -15.03
N THR A 934 -23.06 -37.47 -16.30
CA THR A 934 -22.19 -38.18 -17.24
C THR A 934 -20.74 -38.30 -16.73
N LEU A 935 -20.20 -37.23 -16.13
CA LEU A 935 -18.85 -37.24 -15.57
C LEU A 935 -18.75 -38.07 -14.28
N LYS A 936 -19.79 -38.09 -13.44
CA LYS A 936 -19.83 -38.92 -12.22
C LYS A 936 -19.81 -40.41 -12.58
N GLU A 937 -20.57 -40.83 -13.59
CA GLU A 937 -20.58 -42.20 -14.09
C GLU A 937 -19.18 -42.63 -14.57
N LYS A 938 -18.53 -41.79 -15.38
CA LYS A 938 -17.15 -42.03 -15.86
C LYS A 938 -16.14 -42.13 -14.71
N LYS A 939 -16.24 -41.26 -13.69
CA LYS A 939 -15.36 -41.32 -12.51
C LYS A 939 -15.57 -42.58 -11.67
N GLY A 940 -16.82 -42.96 -11.43
CA GLY A 940 -17.16 -44.18 -10.72
C GLY A 940 -16.63 -45.45 -11.43
N ALA A 941 -16.63 -45.45 -12.77
CA ALA A 941 -16.03 -46.52 -13.56
C ALA A 941 -14.48 -46.53 -13.49
N SER A 942 -13.84 -45.36 -13.52
CA SER A 942 -12.37 -45.23 -13.47
C SER A 942 -11.78 -45.58 -12.09
N GLN A 943 -12.45 -45.23 -10.99
CA GLN A 943 -12.03 -45.62 -9.63
C GLN A 943 -12.03 -47.15 -9.44
N LYS A 944 -13.03 -47.85 -9.99
CA LYS A 944 -13.06 -49.33 -10.02
C LYS A 944 -11.90 -49.96 -10.81
N PHE A 945 -11.33 -49.22 -11.77
CA PHE A 945 -10.19 -49.68 -12.57
C PHE A 945 -8.84 -49.40 -11.89
N LYS A 946 -8.71 -48.27 -11.17
CA LYS A 946 -7.50 -47.90 -10.42
C LYS A 946 -7.23 -48.76 -9.18
N GLU A 947 -8.24 -49.37 -8.58
CA GLU A 947 -8.04 -50.39 -7.53
C GLU A 947 -7.33 -51.65 -8.04
N ARG A 948 -7.14 -51.82 -9.36
CA ARG A 948 -6.52 -53.00 -9.98
C ARG A 948 -5.12 -52.80 -10.57
N ALA A 949 -4.54 -51.60 -10.51
CA ALA A 949 -3.21 -51.36 -11.08
C ALA A 949 -2.42 -50.34 -10.28
N THR A 950 -1.75 -50.80 -9.23
CA THR A 950 -0.55 -50.14 -8.71
C THR A 950 0.61 -51.11 -8.88
N GLU A 951 1.26 -51.07 -10.05
CA GLU A 951 2.61 -51.58 -10.14
C GLU A 951 3.55 -50.68 -9.34
N SER A 952 4.51 -51.31 -8.64
CA SER A 952 5.49 -50.59 -7.83
C SER A 952 6.47 -49.86 -8.75
N LEU A 953 6.47 -48.53 -8.70
CA LEU A 953 7.35 -47.67 -9.50
C LEU A 953 8.78 -47.55 -8.93
N ASN A 954 9.17 -48.43 -8.00
CA ASN A 954 10.55 -48.49 -7.51
C ASN A 954 10.88 -49.92 -7.05
N PRO A 955 11.81 -50.65 -7.70
CA PRO A 955 12.44 -51.76 -7.01
C PRO A 955 13.12 -51.21 -5.75
N PRO A 956 13.03 -51.91 -4.60
CA PRO A 956 13.67 -51.46 -3.37
C PRO A 956 15.18 -51.27 -3.64
N ARG A 957 15.69 -50.06 -3.38
CA ARG A 957 17.12 -49.77 -3.48
C ARG A 957 17.85 -50.79 -2.62
N ARG A 958 18.71 -51.62 -3.22
CA ARG A 958 19.58 -52.54 -2.47
C ARG A 958 20.37 -51.71 -1.46
N ALA A 959 20.34 -52.12 -0.20
CA ALA A 959 21.14 -51.51 0.85
C ALA A 959 22.61 -51.46 0.42
N PHE A 960 23.23 -50.28 0.58
CA PHE A 960 24.65 -50.09 0.32
C PHE A 960 25.43 -50.99 1.27
N LYS A 961 26.07 -52.04 0.74
CA LYS A 961 27.05 -52.81 1.50
C LYS A 961 28.31 -51.96 1.59
N GLY A 962 28.62 -51.46 2.77
CA GLY A 962 29.91 -50.85 3.04
C GLY A 962 31.01 -51.83 2.63
N VAL A 963 31.91 -51.39 1.75
CA VAL A 963 33.13 -52.12 1.45
C VAL A 963 34.04 -51.91 2.65
N ALA A 964 34.33 -52.99 3.36
CA ALA A 964 35.39 -52.99 4.36
C ALA A 964 36.74 -53.12 3.63
N ALA A 965 37.50 -52.02 3.62
CA ALA A 965 38.96 -51.96 3.74
C ALA A 965 39.37 -50.49 3.92
#